data_AF-A0A8S1E689-F1
#
_entry.id   AF-A0A8S1E689-F1
#
_cell.length_a   1.000
_cell.length_b   1.000
_cell.length_c   1.000
_cell.angle_alpha   90.00
_cell.angle_beta   90.00
_cell.angle_gamma   90.00
#
_symmetry.space_group_name_H-M   'P 1'
#
loop_
_entity.id
_entity.type
_entity.pdbx_description
1 polymer ?
#
loop_
_entity_poly.entity_id
_entity_poly.type
_entity_poly.pdbx_seq_one_letter_code
_entity_poly.pdbx_strand_id
1 'polypeptide(L)'
;MMCDPIATADNPPAYLQPLWNILLGLEDKTLLLECLPWLQVQSLTNQTLFFQAAVMSTLNGLSSDYLAIAMASIAFTMTSEGRNPQPALVALTPLLENCSVFLGSCLVIVLSHAIAIAPPNYLQPLLSKCQVVIENNKCCAFAGQVFTASVLPLMACPSLLITEPLHTVNAILESLKTAEVKAEPAPMSSHAFYLGHLAVRAYILGADWNMESLLQWLNVVKKAPLKFQLNQSFVLGAFLIAAENSTPALPLCLEILVELARSKVELVASVLTWILTRLSQEKRPECQLALLKALPRLGKQKENVSLIINTLESLKSETSLMPLVLNLYLIMWKLEPRVFPYLHKLILIESVRKPELQNHWDITRAHTIKEICLIRPSQHGKDLVGTLSGILNRCTGDSGATACSLALEAISALCGATVIDVASTWKVLAPKLAPDMRKPVVKNLCAVLGLMSELPSSHAEQSKLCTDVQTRLWYYSACGLSTEVSAAAFKALSKFTLEELYLAVVPAAFKKNLPYPPEFNKSSADSSKKPEDVLNFIPGVCWPQVLAVLPNSTHLVAKLLRDEITSLRGALQHMPGKAEPDLPRLNVYSVFLGLLSCLRKAAPEEQVVTNILQVLAEPMPKQYPPCNWAFLLKLVDQRAELLVSCLKVAASQAHVSPSALKVTETLLKQAATMNLKIEETVDLFSILVTLAKTVELNLLRNFVEAHLRSAIEFGLANEAQLETLHKIFRHIKCTLMNDDVKEINQKLLALTLEDLMSELSWKHDKVFVPYNECVSQMHAKFLNEMTKPTSMQNSNARENAIAIRTWIAANSEETALNWVNDCIEACASRPDEHKFLFQRLMPALVHNRKIADVTRDWLLQLMNQAQASLMSQKDDRSLYLFDVWSVAVLTLSGHVAYGDVVQCRETRLDLLPQATLAFVQDPNFTGLCLQIVEWLYGVIQSEKLPSTVSALCFKILQTLRHEDCMKKPGVWTKIVSL
;
A
#
# COMPACT_ATOMS: atom_id res chain seq x y z
N MET A 1 24.80 -38.90 25.07
CA MET A 1 25.00 -38.83 26.54
C MET A 1 25.70 -37.53 26.98
N MET A 2 26.79 -37.11 26.34
CA MET A 2 27.52 -35.89 26.74
C MET A 2 26.80 -34.58 26.47
N CYS A 3 26.01 -34.50 25.40
CA CYS A 3 25.25 -33.30 25.04
C CYS A 3 23.80 -33.32 25.57
N ASP A 4 23.47 -34.19 26.53
CA ASP A 4 22.08 -34.36 27.00
C ASP A 4 21.56 -33.11 27.75
N PRO A 5 20.45 -32.47 27.32
CA PRO A 5 19.82 -31.34 27.99
C PRO A 5 19.52 -31.58 29.46
N ILE A 6 19.09 -32.81 29.80
CA ILE A 6 18.61 -33.16 31.15
C ILE A 6 19.80 -33.43 32.07
N ALA A 7 20.89 -33.99 31.54
CA ALA A 7 22.13 -34.20 32.29
C ALA A 7 22.93 -32.91 32.52
N THR A 8 22.59 -31.79 31.87
CA THR A 8 23.37 -30.54 31.87
C THR A 8 22.69 -29.37 32.59
N ALA A 9 21.55 -29.61 33.27
CA ALA A 9 20.85 -28.62 34.08
C ALA A 9 21.39 -28.58 35.53
N ASP A 10 21.89 -27.41 35.94
CA ASP A 10 22.28 -26.91 37.28
C ASP A 10 23.20 -27.75 38.19
N ASN A 11 23.40 -29.05 37.96
CA ASN A 11 24.40 -29.90 38.60
C ASN A 11 24.88 -30.95 37.59
N PRO A 12 25.96 -30.68 36.82
CA PRO A 12 26.49 -31.65 35.87
C PRO A 12 26.94 -32.91 36.64
N PRO A 13 26.58 -34.12 36.19
CA PRO A 13 27.07 -35.33 36.82
C PRO A 13 28.60 -35.37 36.81
N ALA A 14 29.19 -35.82 37.92
CA ALA A 14 30.64 -35.79 38.18
C ALA A 14 31.51 -36.45 37.09
N TYR A 15 30.93 -37.27 36.21
CA TYR A 15 31.61 -37.95 35.12
C TYR A 15 31.76 -37.13 33.83
N LEU A 16 31.03 -36.02 33.64
CA LEU A 16 31.05 -35.25 32.39
C LEU A 16 32.40 -34.60 32.10
N GLN A 17 33.03 -34.01 33.12
CA GLN A 17 34.28 -33.28 32.96
C GLN A 17 35.50 -34.19 32.70
N PRO A 18 35.65 -35.35 33.37
CA PRO A 18 36.64 -36.36 33.00
C PRO A 18 36.49 -36.86 31.56
N LEU A 19 35.26 -37.15 31.12
CA LEU A 19 35.00 -37.60 29.73
C LEU A 19 35.35 -36.50 28.72
N TRP A 20 35.05 -35.24 29.02
CA TRP A 20 35.40 -34.12 28.14
C TRP A 20 36.92 -33.92 28.06
N ASN A 21 37.63 -34.07 29.17
CA ASN A 21 39.09 -34.01 29.18
C ASN A 21 39.72 -35.15 28.35
N ILE A 22 39.12 -36.34 28.34
CA ILE A 22 39.55 -37.44 27.47
C ILE A 22 39.37 -37.07 25.99
N LEU A 23 38.22 -36.51 25.62
CA LEU A 23 37.97 -36.01 24.25
C LEU A 23 38.94 -34.89 23.83
N LEU A 24 39.24 -33.97 24.75
CA LEU A 24 40.23 -32.92 24.54
C LEU A 24 41.67 -33.47 24.45
N GLY A 25 41.92 -34.69 24.92
CA GLY A 25 43.21 -35.38 24.84
C GLY A 25 43.41 -36.26 23.59
N LEU A 26 42.36 -36.55 22.81
CA LEU A 26 42.47 -37.39 21.61
C LEU A 26 43.30 -36.72 20.50
N GLU A 27 44.13 -37.48 19.79
CA GLU A 27 44.88 -36.95 18.63
C GLU A 27 43.95 -36.59 17.46
N ASP A 28 42.94 -37.43 17.21
CA ASP A 28 41.88 -37.14 16.24
C ASP A 28 40.76 -36.32 16.89
N LYS A 29 40.61 -35.08 16.40
CA LYS A 29 39.60 -34.11 16.87
C LYS A 29 38.29 -34.16 16.09
N THR A 30 38.13 -35.06 15.11
CA THR A 30 36.89 -35.20 14.32
C THR A 30 35.67 -35.41 15.20
N LEU A 31 35.76 -36.33 16.17
CA LEU A 31 34.68 -36.64 17.10
C LEU A 31 34.33 -35.44 18.02
N LEU A 32 35.32 -34.62 18.37
CA LEU A 32 35.10 -33.37 19.11
C LEU A 32 34.31 -32.36 18.25
N LEU A 33 34.67 -32.22 16.97
CA LEU A 33 33.99 -31.33 16.02
C LEU A 33 32.56 -31.80 15.72
N GLU A 34 32.28 -33.10 15.74
CA GLU A 34 30.93 -33.66 15.60
C GLU A 34 30.06 -33.43 16.85
N CYS A 35 30.65 -33.41 18.05
CA CYS A 35 29.93 -33.16 19.30
C CYS A 35 29.54 -31.69 19.50
N LEU A 36 30.37 -30.74 19.05
CA LEU A 36 30.20 -29.31 19.32
C LEU A 36 28.87 -28.72 18.83
N PRO A 37 28.38 -29.03 17.60
CA PRO A 37 27.09 -28.54 17.12
C PRO A 37 25.90 -28.99 17.95
N TRP A 38 26.02 -30.06 18.73
CA TRP A 38 24.95 -30.61 19.57
C TRP A 38 24.97 -30.05 21.00
N LEU A 39 26.00 -29.31 21.39
CA LEU A 39 26.11 -28.77 22.73
C LEU A 39 25.09 -27.63 22.96
N GLN A 40 24.29 -27.72 24.03
CA GLN A 40 23.36 -26.67 24.43
C GLN A 40 24.06 -25.58 25.24
N VAL A 41 24.57 -24.58 24.51
CA VAL A 41 25.34 -23.44 25.00
C VAL A 41 24.52 -22.43 25.83
N GLN A 42 23.28 -22.73 26.26
CA GLN A 42 22.50 -21.90 27.19
C GLN A 42 23.01 -22.00 28.64
N SER A 43 23.60 -23.16 29.01
CA SER A 43 24.18 -23.41 30.34
C SER A 43 25.63 -22.91 30.41
N LEU A 44 26.02 -22.32 31.55
CA LEU A 44 27.38 -21.82 31.79
C LEU A 44 28.44 -22.92 31.67
N THR A 45 28.14 -24.13 32.15
CA THR A 45 29.03 -25.29 32.05
C THR A 45 29.25 -25.69 30.59
N ASN A 46 28.19 -25.68 29.78
CA ASN A 46 28.31 -26.01 28.35
C ASN A 46 29.05 -24.91 27.59
N GLN A 47 28.88 -23.64 27.98
CA GLN A 47 29.67 -22.53 27.43
C GLN A 47 31.17 -22.72 27.66
N THR A 48 31.58 -23.06 28.88
CA THR A 48 33.01 -23.26 29.19
C THR A 48 33.59 -24.47 28.46
N LEU A 49 32.84 -25.59 28.40
CA LEU A 49 33.24 -26.77 27.62
C LEU A 49 33.38 -26.45 26.13
N PHE A 50 32.46 -25.66 25.56
CA PHE A 50 32.52 -25.19 24.18
C PHE A 50 33.76 -24.35 23.92
N PHE A 51 34.06 -23.37 24.78
CA PHE A 51 35.23 -22.52 24.62
C PHE A 51 36.54 -23.30 24.71
N GLN A 52 36.65 -24.23 25.67
CA GLN A 52 37.82 -25.10 25.80
C GLN A 52 38.05 -25.94 24.55
N ALA A 53 37.00 -26.56 24.03
CA ALA A 53 37.07 -27.37 22.81
C ALA A 53 37.38 -26.53 21.57
N ALA A 54 36.77 -25.35 21.43
CA ALA A 54 37.05 -24.44 20.33
C ALA A 54 38.51 -24.00 20.33
N VAL A 55 39.05 -23.51 21.46
CA VAL A 55 40.45 -23.09 21.57
C VAL A 55 41.41 -24.25 21.30
N MET A 56 41.17 -25.43 21.87
CA MET A 56 42.03 -26.60 21.66
C MET A 56 42.00 -27.12 20.22
N SER A 57 40.86 -27.05 19.52
CA SER A 57 40.80 -27.41 18.09
C SER A 57 41.62 -26.45 17.23
N THR A 58 41.56 -25.15 17.54
CA THR A 58 42.26 -24.11 16.77
C THR A 58 43.78 -24.13 16.98
N LEU A 59 44.26 -24.41 18.19
CA LEU A 59 45.69 -24.56 18.48
C LEU A 59 46.33 -25.75 17.75
N ASN A 60 45.53 -26.75 17.38
CA ASN A 60 45.98 -27.92 16.61
C ASN A 60 45.88 -27.72 15.09
N GLY A 61 45.70 -26.48 14.61
CA GLY A 61 45.65 -26.18 13.17
C GLY A 61 44.35 -26.56 12.46
N LEU A 62 43.34 -27.07 13.19
CA LEU A 62 41.99 -27.28 12.68
C LEU A 62 41.21 -25.96 12.77
N SER A 63 41.62 -24.95 12.01
CA SER A 63 40.94 -23.66 11.98
C SER A 63 39.65 -23.77 11.17
N SER A 64 38.53 -24.04 11.84
CA SER A 64 37.22 -23.78 11.26
C SER A 64 36.83 -22.35 11.63
N ASP A 65 36.86 -21.44 10.66
CA ASP A 65 36.34 -20.05 10.75
C ASP A 65 34.98 -19.99 11.49
N TYR A 66 34.17 -21.04 11.32
CA TYR A 66 32.89 -21.25 11.97
C TYR A 66 32.92 -21.25 13.49
N LEU A 67 34.00 -21.73 14.11
CA LEU A 67 34.12 -21.78 15.58
C LEU A 67 34.35 -20.38 16.15
N ALA A 68 35.11 -19.53 15.46
CA ALA A 68 35.27 -18.14 15.90
C ALA A 68 33.95 -17.37 15.75
N ILE A 69 33.24 -17.55 14.63
CA ILE A 69 31.91 -16.95 14.41
C ILE A 69 30.91 -17.46 15.48
N ALA A 70 30.98 -18.73 15.85
CA ALA A 70 30.18 -19.31 16.92
C ALA A 70 30.50 -18.68 18.28
N MET A 71 31.78 -18.52 18.64
CA MET A 71 32.17 -17.87 19.90
C MET A 71 31.73 -16.40 19.97
N ALA A 72 31.84 -15.65 18.87
CA ALA A 72 31.30 -14.29 18.80
C ALA A 72 29.77 -14.27 18.95
N SER A 73 29.08 -15.25 18.34
CA SER A 73 27.63 -15.40 18.50
C SER A 73 27.25 -15.71 19.95
N ILE A 74 28.04 -16.53 20.64
CA ILE A 74 27.84 -16.82 22.07
C ILE A 74 28.08 -15.56 22.91
N ALA A 75 29.14 -14.79 22.62
CA ALA A 75 29.40 -13.52 23.29
C ALA A 75 28.20 -12.55 23.16
N PHE A 76 27.58 -12.48 21.97
CA PHE A 76 26.34 -11.73 21.78
C PHE A 76 25.20 -12.26 22.64
N THR A 77 24.95 -13.58 22.65
CA THR A 77 23.85 -14.15 23.46
C THR A 77 24.04 -13.87 24.95
N MET A 78 25.27 -14.02 25.47
CA MET A 78 25.60 -13.67 26.86
C MET A 78 25.31 -12.20 27.15
N THR A 79 25.71 -11.30 26.25
CA THR A 79 25.43 -9.86 26.38
C THR A 79 23.93 -9.58 26.41
N SER A 80 23.15 -10.21 25.53
CA SER A 80 21.70 -10.04 25.47
C SER A 80 20.95 -10.56 26.70
N GLU A 81 21.52 -11.56 27.38
CA GLU A 81 21.00 -12.11 28.63
C GLU A 81 21.53 -11.36 29.87
N GLY A 82 22.35 -10.33 29.69
CA GLY A 82 22.97 -9.57 30.80
C GLY A 82 24.09 -10.33 31.54
N ARG A 83 24.65 -11.39 30.94
CA ARG A 83 25.78 -12.18 31.47
C ARG A 83 27.12 -11.62 31.00
N ASN A 84 28.21 -11.98 31.70
CA ASN A 84 29.56 -11.49 31.39
C ASN A 84 30.12 -12.10 30.07
N PRO A 85 30.33 -11.32 28.99
CA PRO A 85 30.83 -11.85 27.70
C PRO A 85 32.34 -12.09 27.69
N GLN A 86 33.09 -11.65 28.71
CA GLN A 86 34.56 -11.71 28.75
C GLN A 86 35.15 -13.11 28.47
N PRO A 87 34.60 -14.24 28.99
CA PRO A 87 35.15 -15.57 28.72
C PRO A 87 35.17 -15.92 27.22
N ALA A 88 34.10 -15.56 26.50
CA ALA A 88 34.00 -15.76 25.05
C ALA A 88 35.01 -14.87 24.30
N LEU A 89 35.17 -13.61 24.72
CA LEU A 89 36.12 -12.67 24.12
C LEU A 89 37.58 -13.05 24.35
N VAL A 90 37.90 -13.62 25.52
CA VAL A 90 39.24 -14.17 25.82
C VAL A 90 39.53 -15.35 24.91
N ALA A 91 38.58 -16.30 24.79
CA ALA A 91 38.70 -17.45 23.91
C ALA A 91 38.84 -17.09 22.42
N LEU A 92 38.30 -15.94 22.00
CA LEU A 92 38.45 -15.41 20.64
C LEU A 92 39.84 -14.84 20.34
N THR A 93 40.55 -14.30 21.34
CA THR A 93 41.85 -13.62 21.17
C THR A 93 42.87 -14.38 20.32
N PRO A 94 43.18 -15.67 20.59
CA PRO A 94 44.17 -16.41 19.80
C PRO A 94 43.77 -16.58 18.32
N LEU A 95 42.51 -16.36 17.96
CA LEU A 95 42.02 -16.50 16.58
C LEU A 95 42.09 -15.23 15.76
N LEU A 96 42.28 -14.07 16.41
CA LEU A 96 42.28 -12.77 15.73
C LEU A 96 43.61 -12.49 15.03
N GLU A 97 44.71 -13.04 15.51
CA GLU A 97 46.07 -12.74 15.02
C GLU A 97 46.31 -13.24 13.58
N ASN A 98 45.65 -14.33 13.17
CA ASN A 98 45.83 -14.96 11.85
C ASN A 98 44.54 -15.08 11.02
N CYS A 99 43.54 -14.22 11.24
CA CYS A 99 42.25 -14.32 10.56
C CYS A 99 42.27 -13.87 9.08
N SER A 100 41.39 -14.48 8.27
CA SER A 100 41.08 -14.07 6.89
C SER A 100 40.21 -12.81 6.87
N VAL A 101 40.10 -12.13 5.71
CA VAL A 101 39.24 -10.94 5.58
C VAL A 101 37.77 -11.34 5.73
N PHE A 102 37.39 -12.52 5.21
CA PHE A 102 36.07 -13.10 5.42
C PHE A 102 35.73 -13.25 6.91
N LEU A 103 36.61 -13.93 7.66
CA LEU A 103 36.40 -14.19 9.07
C LEU A 103 36.35 -12.89 9.89
N GLY A 104 37.32 -12.00 9.68
CA GLY A 104 37.37 -10.71 10.37
C GLY A 104 36.12 -9.87 10.14
N SER A 105 35.63 -9.81 8.90
CA SER A 105 34.40 -9.09 8.56
C SER A 105 33.16 -9.68 9.23
N CYS A 106 33.03 -11.02 9.26
CA CYS A 106 31.92 -11.69 9.94
C CYS A 106 31.97 -11.44 11.46
N LEU A 107 33.15 -11.50 12.07
CA LEU A 107 33.34 -11.22 13.49
C LEU A 107 32.95 -9.78 13.83
N VAL A 108 33.36 -8.80 13.02
CA VAL A 108 32.99 -7.39 13.20
C VAL A 108 31.47 -7.21 13.11
N ILE A 109 30.80 -7.86 12.15
CA ILE A 109 29.33 -7.77 12.04
C ILE A 109 28.64 -8.34 13.29
N VAL A 110 29.05 -9.52 13.78
CA VAL A 110 28.47 -10.14 14.98
C VAL A 110 28.72 -9.28 16.22
N LEU A 111 29.97 -8.82 16.43
CA LEU A 111 30.33 -7.99 17.58
C LEU A 111 29.65 -6.62 17.55
N SER A 112 29.38 -6.05 16.37
CA SER A 112 28.63 -4.80 16.23
C SER A 112 27.21 -4.90 16.80
N HIS A 113 26.56 -6.06 16.63
CA HIS A 113 25.26 -6.32 17.25
C HIS A 113 25.37 -6.40 18.77
N ALA A 114 26.47 -6.95 19.30
CA ALA A 114 26.72 -7.00 20.75
C ALA A 114 27.02 -5.62 21.34
N ILE A 115 27.81 -4.79 20.64
CA ILE A 115 28.15 -3.41 21.06
C ILE A 115 26.89 -2.56 21.22
N ALA A 116 25.92 -2.70 20.31
CA ALA A 116 24.70 -1.90 20.36
C ALA A 116 23.80 -2.17 21.58
N ILE A 117 23.94 -3.33 22.23
CA ILE A 117 23.15 -3.73 23.42
C ILE A 117 23.99 -3.83 24.69
N ALA A 118 25.31 -3.72 24.60
CA ALA A 118 26.21 -3.96 25.71
C ALA A 118 26.12 -2.85 26.78
N PRO A 119 26.12 -3.21 28.07
CA PRO A 119 26.28 -2.22 29.13
C PRO A 119 27.70 -1.62 29.10
N PRO A 120 27.92 -0.41 29.65
CA PRO A 120 29.19 0.31 29.57
C PRO A 120 30.43 -0.51 29.97
N ASN A 121 30.29 -1.39 30.97
CA ASN A 121 31.37 -2.22 31.49
C ASN A 121 31.96 -3.21 30.47
N TYR A 122 31.18 -3.60 29.46
CA TYR A 122 31.61 -4.59 28.45
C TYR A 122 31.90 -3.96 27.09
N LEU A 123 31.69 -2.65 26.91
CA LEU A 123 31.96 -1.95 25.66
C LEU A 123 33.45 -2.00 25.30
N GLN A 124 34.34 -1.68 26.24
CA GLN A 124 35.78 -1.62 25.97
C GLN A 124 36.37 -2.98 25.53
N PRO A 125 36.08 -4.11 26.23
CA PRO A 125 36.48 -5.42 25.75
C PRO A 125 36.00 -5.75 24.34
N LEU A 126 34.73 -5.47 24.02
CA LEU A 126 34.17 -5.71 22.68
C LEU A 126 34.87 -4.87 21.60
N LEU A 127 35.04 -3.57 21.87
CA LEU A 127 35.70 -2.64 20.96
C LEU A 127 37.16 -2.99 20.73
N SER A 128 37.89 -3.45 21.76
CA SER A 128 39.29 -3.87 21.63
C SER A 128 39.46 -5.03 20.64
N LYS A 129 38.50 -5.96 20.57
CA LYS A 129 38.54 -7.07 19.62
C LYS A 129 38.24 -6.61 18.19
N CYS A 130 37.29 -5.69 18.01
CA CYS A 130 37.05 -5.05 16.72
C CYS A 130 38.26 -4.24 16.24
N GLN A 131 38.94 -3.52 17.16
CA GLN A 131 40.14 -2.75 16.87
C GLN A 131 41.25 -3.61 16.27
N VAL A 132 41.58 -4.75 16.90
CA VAL A 132 42.60 -5.68 16.42
C VAL A 132 42.31 -6.16 15.00
N VAL A 133 41.06 -6.48 14.68
CA VAL A 133 40.67 -6.96 13.34
C VAL A 133 40.78 -5.85 12.28
N ILE A 134 40.34 -4.64 12.63
CA ILE A 134 40.28 -3.51 11.70
C ILE A 134 41.69 -2.93 11.44
N GLU A 135 42.51 -2.76 12.48
CA GLU A 135 43.90 -2.26 12.33
C GLU A 135 44.79 -3.22 11.54
N ASN A 136 44.53 -4.52 11.60
CA ASN A 136 45.23 -5.54 10.82
C ASN A 136 44.71 -5.66 9.36
N ASN A 137 43.84 -4.76 8.89
CA ASN A 137 43.23 -4.77 7.55
C ASN A 137 42.50 -6.08 7.21
N LYS A 138 41.81 -6.68 8.19
CA LYS A 138 41.04 -7.93 8.03
C LYS A 138 39.53 -7.70 7.94
N CYS A 139 39.08 -6.48 7.66
CA CYS A 139 37.67 -6.09 7.61
C CYS A 139 37.34 -5.42 6.28
N CYS A 140 36.29 -5.87 5.60
CA CYS A 140 35.80 -5.23 4.38
C CYS A 140 35.03 -3.93 4.68
N ALA A 141 34.93 -3.05 3.68
CA ALA A 141 34.26 -1.75 3.82
C ALA A 141 32.81 -1.88 4.34
N PHE A 142 32.06 -2.88 3.86
CA PHE A 142 30.67 -3.09 4.28
C PHE A 142 30.55 -3.45 5.78
N ALA A 143 31.38 -4.38 6.27
CA ALA A 143 31.42 -4.73 7.70
C ALA A 143 31.84 -3.53 8.56
N GLY A 144 32.75 -2.69 8.06
CA GLY A 144 33.11 -1.40 8.66
C GLY A 144 31.91 -0.46 8.79
N GLN A 145 31.05 -0.35 7.77
CA GLN A 145 29.83 0.47 7.84
C GLN A 145 28.80 -0.07 8.83
N VAL A 146 28.67 -1.40 8.96
CA VAL A 146 27.84 -2.03 10.00
C VAL A 146 28.36 -1.67 11.40
N PHE A 147 29.68 -1.70 11.59
CA PHE A 147 30.30 -1.24 12.83
C PHE A 147 30.01 0.24 13.10
N THR A 148 30.20 1.12 12.11
CA THR A 148 29.85 2.55 12.22
C THR A 148 28.39 2.74 12.62
N ALA A 149 27.46 2.00 12.01
CA ALA A 149 26.03 2.07 12.36
C ALA A 149 25.78 1.70 13.84
N SER A 150 26.47 0.69 14.36
CA SER A 150 26.29 0.27 15.76
C SER A 150 26.80 1.28 16.78
N VAL A 151 27.86 2.03 16.45
CA VAL A 151 28.58 2.90 17.38
C VAL A 151 28.13 4.36 17.34
N LEU A 152 27.62 4.84 16.20
CA LEU A 152 27.11 6.21 16.06
C LEU A 152 26.14 6.65 17.19
N PRO A 153 25.19 5.83 17.65
CA PRO A 153 24.29 6.20 18.74
C PRO A 153 25.04 6.42 20.07
N LEU A 154 26.11 5.66 20.33
CA LEU A 154 26.96 5.83 21.51
C LEU A 154 27.69 7.19 21.48
N MET A 155 28.13 7.63 20.30
CA MET A 155 28.78 8.93 20.13
C MET A 155 27.80 10.10 20.32
N ALA A 156 26.53 9.92 19.99
CA ALA A 156 25.52 10.96 20.12
C ALA A 156 25.13 11.23 21.60
N CYS A 157 25.37 10.28 22.51
CA CYS A 157 25.04 10.37 23.93
C CYS A 157 26.25 10.02 24.81
N PRO A 158 27.28 10.88 24.86
CA PRO A 158 28.47 10.62 25.66
C PRO A 158 28.16 10.64 27.16
N SER A 159 28.75 9.71 27.91
CA SER A 159 28.70 9.69 29.37
C SER A 159 30.08 9.44 29.97
N LEU A 160 30.27 9.77 31.25
CA LEU A 160 31.55 9.59 31.95
C LEU A 160 32.03 8.12 31.97
N LEU A 161 31.11 7.17 31.85
CA LEU A 161 31.40 5.73 31.85
C LEU A 161 31.86 5.20 30.48
N ILE A 162 31.80 6.02 29.43
CA ILE A 162 32.06 5.62 28.03
C ILE A 162 33.25 6.43 27.45
N THR A 163 33.98 7.19 28.26
CA THR A 163 35.11 8.02 27.79
C THR A 163 36.21 7.20 27.12
N GLU A 164 36.69 6.13 27.78
CA GLU A 164 37.69 5.22 27.22
C GLU A 164 37.16 4.47 25.97
N PRO A 165 35.96 3.84 25.99
CA PRO A 165 35.34 3.30 24.79
C PRO A 165 35.24 4.29 23.62
N LEU A 166 34.90 5.57 23.88
CA LEU A 166 34.79 6.59 22.83
C LEU A 166 36.15 6.93 22.19
N HIS A 167 37.24 6.90 22.95
CA HIS A 167 38.59 7.06 22.39
C HIS A 167 38.93 5.91 21.44
N THR A 168 38.68 4.67 21.85
CA THR A 168 38.88 3.49 21.00
C THR A 168 37.99 3.54 19.74
N VAL A 169 36.74 3.96 19.87
CA VAL A 169 35.83 4.17 18.73
C VAL A 169 36.39 5.16 17.72
N ASN A 170 36.88 6.32 18.17
CA ASN A 170 37.41 7.33 17.26
C ASN A 170 38.64 6.82 16.50
N ALA A 171 39.54 6.08 17.17
CA ALA A 171 40.69 5.45 16.53
C ALA A 171 40.26 4.43 15.46
N ILE A 172 39.23 3.61 15.73
CA ILE A 172 38.68 2.66 14.75
C ILE A 172 38.02 3.38 13.57
N LEU A 173 37.27 4.47 13.81
CA LEU A 173 36.63 5.23 12.74
C LEU A 173 37.64 5.96 11.85
N GLU A 174 38.82 6.32 12.37
CA GLU A 174 39.92 6.88 11.58
C GLU A 174 40.59 5.81 10.71
N SER A 175 40.84 4.61 11.23
CA SER A 175 41.41 3.50 10.45
C SER A 175 40.46 2.98 9.36
N LEU A 176 39.14 2.99 9.61
CA LEU A 176 38.15 2.64 8.58
C LEU A 176 38.08 3.63 7.41
N LYS A 177 38.54 4.88 7.58
CA LYS A 177 38.59 5.85 6.46
C LYS A 177 39.76 5.59 5.52
N THR A 178 40.81 4.92 5.98
CA THR A 178 42.04 4.67 5.21
C THR A 178 42.11 3.25 4.65
N ALA A 179 41.27 2.33 5.13
CA ALA A 179 41.26 0.92 4.72
C ALA A 179 40.41 0.68 3.45
N GLU A 180 41.06 0.34 2.34
CA GLU A 180 40.41 -0.20 1.13
C GLU A 180 40.68 -1.70 1.00
N VAL A 181 39.98 -2.52 1.80
CA VAL A 181 40.12 -3.98 1.77
C VAL A 181 38.98 -4.58 0.95
N LYS A 182 39.32 -5.25 -0.17
CA LYS A 182 38.35 -5.98 -0.99
C LYS A 182 37.85 -7.22 -0.28
N ALA A 183 36.58 -7.56 -0.51
CA ALA A 183 35.99 -8.79 0.00
C ALA A 183 36.63 -10.02 -0.66
N GLU A 184 36.81 -11.08 0.13
CA GLU A 184 37.23 -12.41 -0.31
C GLU A 184 35.98 -13.27 -0.57
N PRO A 185 36.05 -14.27 -1.47
CA PRO A 185 34.93 -15.18 -1.67
C PRO A 185 34.66 -15.97 -0.39
N ALA A 186 33.40 -15.97 0.06
CA ALA A 186 32.99 -16.67 1.26
C ALA A 186 33.03 -18.20 1.04
N PRO A 187 33.57 -18.99 1.98
CA PRO A 187 33.43 -20.43 1.94
C PRO A 187 31.95 -20.83 2.13
N MET A 188 31.44 -21.65 1.21
CA MET A 188 30.08 -22.22 1.30
C MET A 188 30.02 -23.20 2.47
N SER A 189 29.50 -22.78 3.62
CA SER A 189 28.98 -23.75 4.58
C SER A 189 27.87 -23.21 5.50
N SER A 190 27.03 -24.15 5.91
CA SER A 190 25.92 -23.97 6.83
C SER A 190 26.43 -23.78 8.26
N HIS A 191 26.17 -22.61 8.86
CA HIS A 191 26.59 -22.29 10.23
C HIS A 191 25.57 -22.82 11.25
N ALA A 192 26.03 -23.30 12.40
CA ALA A 192 25.18 -23.85 13.47
C ALA A 192 24.52 -22.78 14.38
N PHE A 193 24.95 -21.52 14.27
CA PHE A 193 24.45 -20.40 15.08
C PHE A 193 23.78 -19.35 14.20
N TYR A 194 22.62 -18.88 14.65
CA TYR A 194 21.75 -17.99 13.88
C TYR A 194 22.40 -16.65 13.54
N LEU A 195 22.94 -15.93 14.54
CA LEU A 195 23.57 -14.62 14.30
C LEU A 195 24.83 -14.75 13.42
N GLY A 196 25.62 -15.80 13.62
CA GLY A 196 26.76 -16.12 12.76
C GLY A 196 26.36 -16.32 11.30
N HIS A 197 25.28 -17.05 11.05
CA HIS A 197 24.72 -17.18 9.70
C HIS A 197 24.29 -15.84 9.12
N LEU A 198 23.58 -15.00 9.89
CA LEU A 198 23.17 -13.68 9.42
C LEU A 198 24.38 -12.80 9.08
N ALA A 199 25.46 -12.87 9.85
CA ALA A 199 26.69 -12.13 9.57
C ALA A 199 27.36 -12.56 8.27
N VAL A 200 27.43 -13.88 8.01
CA VAL A 200 27.96 -14.42 6.76
C VAL A 200 27.11 -14.01 5.57
N ARG A 201 25.77 -14.06 5.70
CA ARG A 201 24.88 -13.60 4.64
C ARG A 201 24.98 -12.10 4.41
N ALA A 202 25.08 -11.30 5.46
CA ALA A 202 25.30 -9.87 5.36
C ALA A 202 26.65 -9.55 4.67
N TYR A 203 27.70 -10.34 4.95
CA TYR A 203 28.98 -10.22 4.28
C TYR A 203 28.89 -10.52 2.77
N ILE A 204 28.29 -11.66 2.40
CA ILE A 204 28.10 -12.05 0.99
C ILE A 204 27.29 -10.99 0.25
N LEU A 205 26.19 -10.54 0.86
CA LEU A 205 25.37 -9.47 0.32
C LEU A 205 26.19 -8.19 0.09
N GLY A 206 26.98 -7.76 1.07
CA GLY A 206 27.82 -6.57 0.97
C GLY A 206 28.94 -6.65 -0.06
N ALA A 207 29.38 -7.86 -0.45
CA ALA A 207 30.45 -8.07 -1.43
C ALA A 207 29.97 -7.94 -2.89
N ASP A 208 28.74 -8.35 -3.18
CA ASP A 208 28.25 -8.57 -4.56
C ASP A 208 27.21 -7.53 -5.03
N TRP A 209 27.02 -6.42 -4.31
CA TRP A 209 25.88 -5.55 -4.56
C TRP A 209 26.04 -4.55 -5.70
N ASN A 210 24.97 -4.50 -6.51
CA ASN A 210 24.65 -3.43 -7.43
C ASN A 210 23.32 -2.76 -7.01
N MET A 211 22.97 -1.65 -7.67
CA MET A 211 21.74 -0.90 -7.37
C MET A 211 20.45 -1.74 -7.50
N GLU A 212 20.36 -2.57 -8.54
CA GLU A 212 19.16 -3.34 -8.85
C GLU A 212 18.94 -4.46 -7.84
N SER A 213 19.99 -5.20 -7.52
CA SER A 213 20.00 -6.23 -6.48
C SER A 213 19.64 -5.65 -5.12
N LEU A 214 20.12 -4.45 -4.77
CA LEU A 214 19.74 -3.77 -3.53
C LEU A 214 18.25 -3.43 -3.50
N LEU A 215 17.69 -2.90 -4.61
CA LEU A 215 16.27 -2.59 -4.71
C LEU A 215 15.39 -3.85 -4.60
N GLN A 216 15.78 -4.93 -5.28
CA GLN A 216 15.09 -6.21 -5.20
C GLN A 216 15.13 -6.74 -3.76
N TRP A 217 16.30 -6.70 -3.12
CA TRP A 217 16.48 -7.10 -1.74
C TRP A 217 15.60 -6.31 -0.76
N LEU A 218 15.60 -4.97 -0.85
CA LEU A 218 14.77 -4.11 0.00
C LEU A 218 13.27 -4.40 -0.16
N ASN A 219 12.82 -4.69 -1.39
CA ASN A 219 11.43 -5.08 -1.64
C ASN A 219 11.04 -6.41 -0.99
N VAL A 220 11.97 -7.36 -0.94
CA VAL A 220 11.78 -8.65 -0.24
C VAL A 220 11.79 -8.43 1.27
N VAL A 221 12.75 -7.66 1.80
CA VAL A 221 12.86 -7.35 3.24
C VAL A 221 11.61 -6.63 3.75
N LYS A 222 11.07 -5.66 3.01
CA LYS A 222 9.82 -4.96 3.36
C LYS A 222 8.65 -5.92 3.61
N LYS A 223 8.62 -7.04 2.89
CA LYS A 223 7.57 -8.08 2.99
C LYS A 223 7.91 -9.19 4.00
N ALA A 224 9.13 -9.22 4.53
CA ALA A 224 9.63 -10.26 5.42
C ALA A 224 9.07 -10.14 6.86
N PRO A 225 9.27 -11.15 7.72
CA PRO A 225 8.93 -11.08 9.15
C PRO A 225 9.51 -9.91 9.91
N LEU A 226 8.73 -9.31 10.82
CA LEU A 226 9.21 -8.22 11.68
C LEU A 226 10.48 -8.64 12.44
N LYS A 227 10.52 -9.85 12.99
CA LYS A 227 11.72 -10.39 13.66
C LYS A 227 12.92 -10.46 12.71
N PHE A 228 12.71 -10.91 11.47
CA PHE A 228 13.75 -10.94 10.44
C PHE A 228 14.24 -9.52 10.10
N GLN A 229 13.31 -8.59 9.84
CA GLN A 229 13.64 -7.20 9.53
C GLN A 229 14.41 -6.51 10.67
N LEU A 230 14.03 -6.76 11.93
CA LEU A 230 14.75 -6.27 13.12
C LEU A 230 16.17 -6.80 13.18
N ASN A 231 16.40 -8.07 12.84
CA ASN A 231 17.75 -8.64 12.79
C ASN A 231 18.60 -8.04 11.65
N GLN A 232 17.98 -7.39 10.65
CA GLN A 232 18.67 -6.68 9.58
C GLN A 232 18.84 -5.17 9.85
N SER A 233 18.51 -4.66 11.06
CA SER A 233 18.49 -3.21 11.32
C SER A 233 19.85 -2.53 11.09
N PHE A 234 20.95 -3.15 11.54
CA PHE A 234 22.30 -2.58 11.36
C PHE A 234 22.83 -2.74 9.94
N VAL A 235 22.39 -3.79 9.24
CA VAL A 235 22.66 -3.98 7.80
C VAL A 235 21.97 -2.88 7.00
N LEU A 236 20.70 -2.59 7.30
CA LEU A 236 19.95 -1.46 6.73
C LEU A 236 20.59 -0.10 7.09
N GLY A 237 21.05 0.06 8.35
CA GLY A 237 21.78 1.23 8.80
C GLY A 237 23.09 1.44 8.04
N ALA A 238 23.83 0.37 7.75
CA ALA A 238 25.04 0.42 6.94
C ALA A 238 24.76 0.92 5.51
N PHE A 239 23.66 0.49 4.86
CA PHE A 239 23.28 1.07 3.56
C PHE A 239 22.97 2.54 3.62
N LEU A 240 22.27 2.95 4.67
CA LEU A 240 21.88 4.34 4.85
C LEU A 240 23.11 5.24 4.96
N ILE A 241 24.13 4.80 5.72
CA ILE A 241 25.37 5.55 5.94
C ILE A 241 26.26 5.54 4.69
N ALA A 242 26.34 4.41 3.98
CA ALA A 242 27.20 4.26 2.81
C ALA A 242 26.92 5.33 1.74
N ALA A 243 27.94 6.13 1.43
CA ALA A 243 27.80 7.37 0.67
C ALA A 243 27.44 7.17 -0.81
N GLU A 244 27.77 6.00 -1.37
CA GLU A 244 27.66 5.68 -2.79
C GLU A 244 26.24 5.27 -3.22
N ASN A 245 25.38 4.84 -2.29
CA ASN A 245 24.06 4.23 -2.52
C ASN A 245 22.95 5.25 -2.82
N SER A 246 23.21 6.07 -3.81
CA SER A 246 22.63 7.37 -4.09
C SER A 246 21.23 7.39 -4.74
N THR A 247 20.55 6.25 -4.79
CA THR A 247 19.62 5.86 -5.87
C THR A 247 18.17 5.72 -5.37
N PRO A 248 17.19 5.34 -6.22
CA PRO A 248 15.83 4.90 -5.83
C PRO A 248 15.72 3.97 -4.60
N ALA A 249 16.81 3.33 -4.16
CA ALA A 249 16.86 2.50 -2.96
C ALA A 249 16.77 3.30 -1.65
N LEU A 250 17.25 4.55 -1.60
CA LEU A 250 17.28 5.33 -0.36
C LEU A 250 15.88 5.58 0.24
N PRO A 251 14.87 6.04 -0.52
CA PRO A 251 13.51 6.21 0.02
C PRO A 251 12.90 4.91 0.57
N LEU A 252 13.14 3.78 -0.10
CA LEU A 252 12.63 2.48 0.32
C LEU A 252 13.33 2.00 1.60
N CYS A 253 14.66 2.18 1.71
CA CYS A 253 15.41 1.88 2.93
C CYS A 253 14.93 2.74 4.11
N LEU A 254 14.73 4.05 3.89
CA LEU A 254 14.19 4.97 4.90
C LEU A 254 12.77 4.59 5.33
N GLU A 255 11.93 4.15 4.40
CA GLU A 255 10.58 3.67 4.71
C GLU A 255 10.64 2.47 5.67
N ILE A 256 11.44 1.44 5.36
CA ILE A 256 11.61 0.25 6.19
C ILE A 256 12.18 0.63 7.57
N LEU A 257 13.25 1.42 7.61
CA LEU A 257 13.88 1.83 8.88
C LEU A 257 12.93 2.65 9.77
N VAL A 258 12.12 3.54 9.20
CA VAL A 258 11.13 4.31 9.94
C VAL A 258 10.01 3.41 10.47
N GLU A 259 9.57 2.40 9.71
CA GLU A 259 8.59 1.42 10.17
C GLU A 259 9.14 0.53 11.30
N LEU A 260 10.40 0.11 11.21
CA LEU A 260 11.08 -0.62 12.27
C LEU A 260 11.24 0.21 13.54
N ALA A 261 11.66 1.46 13.41
CA ALA A 261 11.77 2.40 14.52
C ALA A 261 10.41 2.62 15.22
N ARG A 262 9.30 2.69 14.46
CA ARG A 262 7.95 2.77 15.04
C ARG A 262 7.56 1.52 15.81
N SER A 263 8.04 0.35 15.38
CA SER A 263 7.73 -0.95 15.98
C SER A 263 8.59 -1.23 17.23
N LYS A 264 9.86 -0.81 17.23
CA LYS A 264 10.81 -1.01 18.33
C LYS A 264 11.44 0.30 18.79
N VAL A 265 11.01 0.76 19.97
CA VAL A 265 11.41 2.03 20.62
C VAL A 265 12.93 2.21 20.71
N GLU A 266 13.67 1.14 20.99
CA GLU A 266 15.13 1.15 21.13
C GLU A 266 15.86 1.59 19.84
N LEU A 267 15.28 1.34 18.66
CA LEU A 267 15.93 1.65 17.38
C LEU A 267 15.75 3.11 16.94
N VAL A 268 14.81 3.86 17.54
CA VAL A 268 14.47 5.21 17.05
C VAL A 268 15.66 6.16 17.18
N ALA A 269 16.37 6.12 18.30
CA ALA A 269 17.58 6.92 18.51
C ALA A 269 18.66 6.56 17.49
N SER A 270 18.88 5.26 17.23
CA SER A 270 19.87 4.80 16.26
C SER A 270 19.55 5.27 14.84
N VAL A 271 18.30 5.08 14.39
CA VAL A 271 17.84 5.50 13.06
C VAL A 271 17.94 7.01 12.91
N LEU A 272 17.59 7.79 13.94
CA LEU A 272 17.77 9.24 13.93
C LEU A 272 19.24 9.62 13.72
N THR A 273 20.15 9.02 14.48
CA THR A 273 21.59 9.30 14.33
C THR A 273 22.10 8.91 12.95
N TRP A 274 21.68 7.78 12.38
CA TRP A 274 22.06 7.37 11.03
C TRP A 274 21.58 8.37 9.97
N ILE A 275 20.33 8.83 10.05
CA ILE A 275 19.79 9.85 9.14
C ILE A 275 20.57 11.16 9.26
N LEU A 276 20.87 11.61 10.48
CA LEU A 276 21.60 12.85 10.72
C LEU A 276 23.05 12.78 10.22
N THR A 277 23.74 11.65 10.45
CA THR A 277 25.10 11.43 9.92
C THR A 277 25.10 11.37 8.41
N ARG A 278 24.11 10.70 7.79
CA ARG A 278 24.01 10.69 6.34
C ARG A 278 23.69 12.08 5.77
N LEU A 279 22.80 12.83 6.44
CA LEU A 279 22.41 14.17 6.04
C LEU A 279 23.59 15.15 6.08
N SER A 280 24.48 15.04 7.06
CA SER A 280 25.65 15.93 7.18
C SER A 280 26.70 15.69 6.08
N GLN A 281 26.75 14.50 5.50
CA GLN A 281 27.69 14.13 4.44
C GLN A 281 27.09 14.23 3.03
N GLU A 282 25.77 14.24 2.90
CA GLU A 282 25.08 14.22 1.61
C GLU A 282 25.12 15.59 0.91
N LYS A 283 25.46 15.59 -0.39
CA LYS A 283 25.53 16.80 -1.21
C LYS A 283 24.38 16.92 -2.21
N ARG A 284 23.68 15.81 -2.49
CA ARG A 284 22.67 15.75 -3.54
C ARG A 284 21.29 16.14 -3.00
N PRO A 285 20.57 17.07 -3.66
CA PRO A 285 19.35 17.66 -3.10
C PRO A 285 18.20 16.66 -2.94
N GLU A 286 18.08 15.69 -3.86
CA GLU A 286 17.02 14.68 -3.81
C GLU A 286 17.15 13.77 -2.58
N CYS A 287 18.37 13.35 -2.27
CA CYS A 287 18.67 12.51 -1.10
C CYS A 287 18.54 13.30 0.20
N GLN A 288 19.03 14.55 0.24
CA GLN A 288 18.80 15.45 1.37
C GLN A 288 17.30 15.63 1.64
N LEU A 289 16.49 15.83 0.59
CA LEU A 289 15.04 15.98 0.73
C LEU A 289 14.38 14.70 1.27
N ALA A 290 14.80 13.52 0.80
CA ALA A 290 14.28 12.24 1.29
C ALA A 290 14.60 12.04 2.79
N LEU A 291 15.84 12.33 3.20
CA LEU A 291 16.30 12.26 4.60
C LEU A 291 15.52 13.24 5.48
N LEU A 292 15.38 14.50 5.04
CA LEU A 292 14.62 15.53 5.76
C LEU A 292 13.15 15.16 5.92
N LYS A 293 12.51 14.58 4.90
CA LYS A 293 11.13 14.09 4.97
C LYS A 293 10.94 12.89 5.91
N ALA A 294 12.00 12.13 6.19
CA ALA A 294 11.96 11.01 7.12
C ALA A 294 12.01 11.47 8.59
N LEU A 295 12.73 12.56 8.92
CA LEU A 295 12.91 13.04 10.29
C LEU A 295 11.61 13.23 11.09
N PRO A 296 10.57 13.96 10.60
CA PRO A 296 9.33 14.13 11.35
C PRO A 296 8.65 12.82 11.76
N ARG A 297 8.85 11.75 10.97
CA ARG A 297 8.23 10.44 11.21
C ARG A 297 8.79 9.72 12.43
N LEU A 298 9.97 10.14 12.92
CA LEU A 298 10.61 9.65 14.15
C LEU A 298 10.24 10.47 15.39
N GLY A 299 9.52 11.58 15.22
CA GLY A 299 9.18 12.53 16.29
C GLY A 299 8.11 12.08 17.30
N LYS A 300 7.71 10.80 17.31
CA LYS A 300 6.74 10.26 18.28
C LYS A 300 7.34 10.16 19.70
N GLN A 301 8.65 9.97 19.81
CA GLN A 301 9.36 9.91 21.08
C GLN A 301 9.80 11.30 21.54
N LYS A 302 9.59 11.60 22.83
CA LYS A 302 9.84 12.92 23.41
C LYS A 302 11.33 13.30 23.33
N GLU A 303 12.21 12.31 23.45
CA GLU A 303 13.66 12.42 23.48
C GLU A 303 14.22 12.93 22.14
N ASN A 304 13.55 12.59 21.03
CA ASN A 304 13.98 12.94 19.68
C ASN A 304 13.39 14.27 19.19
N VAL A 305 12.31 14.74 19.81
CA VAL A 305 11.64 15.99 19.43
C VAL A 305 12.61 17.17 19.49
N SER A 306 13.45 17.27 20.53
CA SER A 306 14.41 18.35 20.68
C SER A 306 15.50 18.33 19.60
N LEU A 307 16.06 17.16 19.29
CA LEU A 307 17.06 16.99 18.23
C LEU A 307 16.49 17.33 16.85
N ILE A 308 15.28 16.85 16.55
CA ILE A 308 14.60 17.16 15.29
C ILE A 308 14.32 18.66 15.20
N ILE A 309 13.78 19.29 16.25
CA ILE A 309 13.53 20.74 16.27
C ILE A 309 14.83 21.52 16.07
N ASN A 310 15.92 21.15 16.74
CA ASN A 310 17.22 21.81 16.58
C ASN A 310 17.73 21.72 15.13
N THR A 311 17.55 20.56 14.47
CA THR A 311 17.90 20.40 13.05
C THR A 311 17.00 21.22 12.12
N LEU A 312 15.72 21.39 12.44
CA LEU A 312 14.81 22.22 11.66
C LEU A 312 15.08 23.72 11.88
N GLU A 313 15.45 24.13 13.10
CA GLU A 313 15.82 25.52 13.40
C GLU A 313 17.16 25.92 12.74
N SER A 314 18.11 25.01 12.57
CA SER A 314 19.34 25.33 11.81
C SER A 314 19.06 25.59 10.34
N LEU A 315 18.12 24.85 9.73
CA LEU A 315 17.68 25.04 8.34
C LEU A 315 16.92 26.35 8.11
N LYS A 316 16.31 26.90 9.16
CA LYS A 316 15.58 28.18 9.14
C LYS A 316 16.47 29.37 8.75
N SER A 317 17.78 29.26 9.00
CA SER A 317 18.75 30.31 8.64
C SER A 317 18.75 30.59 7.13
N GLU A 318 18.48 29.56 6.33
CA GLU A 318 18.41 29.67 4.87
C GLU A 318 16.97 29.98 4.42
N THR A 319 16.81 31.18 3.87
CA THR A 319 15.52 31.75 3.48
C THR A 319 14.80 30.92 2.42
N SER A 320 15.55 30.21 1.56
CA SER A 320 15.00 29.33 0.52
C SER A 320 14.39 28.03 1.04
N LEU A 321 14.80 27.55 2.22
CA LEU A 321 14.31 26.31 2.82
C LEU A 321 13.12 26.52 3.77
N MET A 322 12.78 27.77 4.09
CA MET A 322 11.66 28.11 4.99
C MET A 322 10.34 27.40 4.63
N PRO A 323 9.90 27.33 3.36
CA PRO A 323 8.68 26.58 3.00
C PRO A 323 8.79 25.08 3.30
N LEU A 324 9.95 24.48 3.04
CA LEU A 324 10.20 23.08 3.37
C LEU A 324 10.13 22.86 4.88
N VAL A 325 10.80 23.71 5.66
CA VAL A 325 10.78 23.65 7.13
C VAL A 325 9.35 23.75 7.67
N LEU A 326 8.52 24.66 7.15
CA LEU A 326 7.12 24.80 7.55
C LEU A 326 6.32 23.51 7.29
N ASN A 327 6.53 22.88 6.12
CA ASN A 327 5.88 21.61 5.80
C ASN A 327 6.36 20.45 6.70
N LEU A 328 7.66 20.41 7.04
CA LEU A 328 8.19 19.39 7.97
C LEU A 328 7.60 19.56 9.38
N TYR A 329 7.46 20.79 9.88
CA TYR A 329 6.77 21.08 11.13
C TYR A 329 5.29 20.68 11.08
N LEU A 330 4.60 20.88 9.95
CA LEU A 330 3.22 20.43 9.77
C LEU A 330 3.11 18.89 9.86
N ILE A 331 3.98 18.15 9.18
CA ILE A 331 4.03 16.69 9.26
C ILE A 331 4.31 16.25 10.70
N MET A 332 5.24 16.92 11.39
CA MET A 332 5.59 16.61 12.77
C MET A 332 4.42 16.89 13.73
N TRP A 333 3.72 18.01 13.58
CA TRP A 333 2.54 18.35 14.39
C TRP A 333 1.39 17.35 14.22
N LYS A 334 1.17 16.83 13.00
CA LYS A 334 0.19 15.76 12.75
C LYS A 334 0.49 14.49 13.55
N LEU A 335 1.76 14.24 13.87
CA LEU A 335 2.20 13.08 14.66
C LEU A 335 2.29 13.39 16.16
N GLU A 336 2.76 14.57 16.52
CA GLU A 336 3.02 15.00 17.88
C GLU A 336 2.45 16.43 18.13
N PRO A 337 1.23 16.54 18.70
CA PRO A 337 0.55 17.82 18.87
C PRO A 337 1.32 18.87 19.68
N ARG A 338 2.24 18.45 20.57
CA ARG A 338 3.10 19.35 21.38
C ARG A 338 3.97 20.28 20.54
N VAL A 339 4.16 20.00 19.25
CA VAL A 339 4.96 20.80 18.32
C VAL A 339 4.22 22.06 17.83
N PHE A 340 2.90 22.17 18.08
CA PHE A 340 2.09 23.30 17.62
C PHE A 340 2.67 24.70 17.93
N PRO A 341 3.21 24.99 19.13
CA PRO A 341 3.76 26.32 19.43
C PRO A 341 4.90 26.74 18.48
N TYR A 342 5.75 25.79 18.07
CA TYR A 342 6.84 26.04 17.13
C TYR A 342 6.29 26.29 15.71
N LEU A 343 5.32 25.49 15.29
CA LEU A 343 4.63 25.65 14.01
C LEU A 343 3.89 26.99 13.94
N HIS A 344 3.14 27.34 14.98
CA HIS A 344 2.39 28.60 15.07
C HIS A 344 3.33 29.81 14.96
N LYS A 345 4.48 29.78 15.67
CA LYS A 345 5.49 30.84 15.59
C LYS A 345 6.03 31.04 14.17
N LEU A 346 6.17 29.96 13.38
CA LEU A 346 6.58 30.06 11.97
C LEU A 346 5.47 30.61 11.08
N ILE A 347 4.21 30.23 11.31
CA ILE A 347 3.07 30.75 10.55
C ILE A 347 2.92 32.26 10.73
N LEU A 348 3.20 32.79 11.93
CA LEU A 348 3.15 34.23 12.20
C LEU A 348 4.21 35.05 11.46
N ILE A 349 5.20 34.42 10.81
CA ILE A 349 6.19 35.13 10.00
C ILE A 349 5.50 35.66 8.73
N GLU A 350 5.37 36.98 8.68
CA GLU A 350 4.64 37.66 7.63
C GLU A 350 5.38 37.66 6.30
N SER A 351 6.65 38.02 6.27
CA SER A 351 7.46 38.16 5.06
C SER A 351 8.81 37.46 5.16
N VAL A 352 9.30 37.05 4.01
CA VAL A 352 10.56 36.34 3.82
C VAL A 352 11.56 37.32 3.17
N ARG A 353 12.84 37.26 3.58
CA ARG A 353 13.87 38.24 3.17
C ARG A 353 14.07 38.36 1.64
N LYS A 354 13.76 37.30 0.90
CA LYS A 354 13.87 37.24 -0.57
C LYS A 354 12.47 37.41 -1.20
N PRO A 355 12.16 38.53 -1.89
CA PRO A 355 10.82 38.80 -2.41
C PRO A 355 10.38 37.82 -3.51
N GLU A 356 11.32 37.27 -4.28
CA GLU A 356 11.06 36.25 -5.30
C GLU A 356 10.44 34.96 -4.70
N LEU A 357 10.79 34.65 -3.45
CA LEU A 357 10.31 33.46 -2.74
C LEU A 357 9.05 33.73 -1.89
N GLN A 358 8.62 34.98 -1.80
CA GLN A 358 7.46 35.39 -1.00
C GLN A 358 6.19 34.67 -1.47
N ASN A 359 6.01 34.51 -2.79
CA ASN A 359 4.88 33.76 -3.35
C ASN A 359 4.87 32.30 -2.89
N HIS A 360 6.02 31.62 -2.92
CA HIS A 360 6.13 30.21 -2.52
C HIS A 360 5.92 30.03 -1.00
N TRP A 361 6.40 30.99 -0.21
CA TRP A 361 6.11 31.06 1.22
C TRP A 361 4.62 31.24 1.51
N ASP A 362 3.96 32.21 0.88
CA ASP A 362 2.54 32.48 1.10
C ASP A 362 1.66 31.29 0.67
N ILE A 363 2.01 30.58 -0.42
CA ILE A 363 1.35 29.34 -0.83
C ILE A 363 1.49 28.26 0.24
N THR A 364 2.72 28.03 0.73
CA THR A 364 2.99 26.98 1.72
C THR A 364 2.37 27.32 3.07
N ARG A 365 2.35 28.60 3.45
CA ARG A 365 1.67 29.12 4.64
C ARG A 365 0.15 28.91 4.54
N ALA A 366 -0.45 29.27 3.40
CA ALA A 366 -1.88 29.05 3.17
C ALA A 366 -2.24 27.55 3.20
N HIS A 367 -1.42 26.69 2.59
CA HIS A 367 -1.59 25.23 2.64
C HIS A 367 -1.52 24.71 4.08
N THR A 368 -0.53 25.17 4.85
CA THR A 368 -0.33 24.75 6.25
C THR A 368 -1.52 25.16 7.12
N ILE A 369 -1.99 26.40 7.00
CA ILE A 369 -3.17 26.89 7.72
C ILE A 369 -4.40 26.07 7.32
N LYS A 370 -4.60 25.79 6.03
CA LYS A 370 -5.70 24.96 5.55
C LYS A 370 -5.71 23.59 6.23
N GLU A 371 -4.59 22.90 6.26
CA GLU A 371 -4.48 21.59 6.89
C GLU A 371 -4.79 21.64 8.40
N ILE A 372 -4.34 22.69 9.10
CA ILE A 372 -4.69 22.90 10.52
C ILE A 372 -6.20 23.10 10.68
N CYS A 373 -6.81 23.94 9.85
CA CYS A 373 -8.26 24.21 9.88
C CYS A 373 -9.10 22.98 9.54
N LEU A 374 -8.61 22.06 8.69
CA LEU A 374 -9.30 20.81 8.37
C LEU A 374 -9.22 19.79 9.51
N ILE A 375 -8.08 19.68 10.20
CA ILE A 375 -7.86 18.66 11.23
C ILE A 375 -8.43 19.11 12.59
N ARG A 376 -8.17 20.35 13.00
CA ARG A 376 -8.59 20.89 14.31
C ARG A 376 -9.16 22.31 14.20
N PRO A 377 -10.30 22.51 13.51
CA PRO A 377 -10.89 23.83 13.28
C PRO A 377 -11.16 24.60 14.57
N SER A 378 -11.73 23.95 15.58
CA SER A 378 -12.16 24.60 16.83
C SER A 378 -11.01 24.97 17.78
N GLN A 379 -9.90 24.22 17.76
CA GLN A 379 -8.79 24.42 18.71
C GLN A 379 -7.80 25.49 18.25
N HIS A 380 -7.47 25.51 16.96
CA HIS A 380 -6.40 26.37 16.43
C HIS A 380 -6.85 27.26 15.27
N GLY A 381 -8.00 26.98 14.66
CA GLY A 381 -8.46 27.69 13.46
C GLY A 381 -8.79 29.16 13.70
N LYS A 382 -9.35 29.50 14.87
CA LYS A 382 -9.75 30.88 15.20
C LYS A 382 -8.56 31.85 15.26
N ASP A 383 -7.43 31.40 15.80
CA ASP A 383 -6.22 32.22 15.95
C ASP A 383 -5.55 32.53 14.60
N LEU A 384 -5.81 31.69 13.59
CA LEU A 384 -5.22 31.80 12.25
C LEU A 384 -6.02 32.70 11.29
N VAL A 385 -7.21 33.18 11.70
CA VAL A 385 -8.08 34.04 10.87
C VAL A 385 -7.39 35.36 10.51
N GLY A 386 -6.64 35.95 11.45
CA GLY A 386 -5.86 37.16 11.21
C GLY A 386 -4.82 36.95 10.11
N THR A 387 -4.12 35.81 10.13
CA THR A 387 -3.12 35.44 9.11
C THR A 387 -3.77 35.19 7.75
N LEU A 388 -4.94 34.54 7.70
CA LEU A 388 -5.70 34.33 6.45
C LEU A 388 -6.11 35.67 5.82
N SER A 389 -6.60 36.62 6.61
CA SER A 389 -6.90 37.98 6.15
C SER A 389 -5.64 38.68 5.60
N GLY A 390 -4.50 38.53 6.28
CA GLY A 390 -3.21 39.04 5.82
C GLY A 390 -2.79 38.50 4.44
N ILE A 391 -2.98 37.20 4.20
CA ILE A 391 -2.70 36.56 2.90
C ILE A 391 -3.61 37.15 1.81
N LEU A 392 -4.92 37.22 2.07
CA LEU A 392 -5.89 37.75 1.11
C LEU A 392 -5.62 39.22 0.75
N ASN A 393 -5.15 40.02 1.71
CA ASN A 393 -4.82 41.43 1.49
C ASN A 393 -3.51 41.64 0.72
N ARG A 394 -2.55 40.72 0.83
CA ARG A 394 -1.23 40.82 0.19
C ARG A 394 -1.21 40.23 -1.22
N CYS A 395 -1.89 39.11 -1.43
CA CYS A 395 -1.80 38.30 -2.65
C CYS A 395 -2.83 38.73 -3.71
N THR A 396 -2.80 39.99 -4.15
CA THR A 396 -3.78 40.53 -5.12
C THR A 396 -3.44 40.27 -6.59
N GLY A 397 -2.17 40.01 -6.93
CA GLY A 397 -1.74 39.71 -8.30
C GLY A 397 -1.94 38.25 -8.74
N ASP A 398 -1.66 37.94 -10.01
CA ASP A 398 -1.85 36.59 -10.57
C ASP A 398 -0.99 35.52 -9.87
N SER A 399 0.24 35.86 -9.46
CA SER A 399 1.12 34.95 -8.72
C SER A 399 0.59 34.56 -7.34
N GLY A 400 -0.29 35.39 -6.76
CA GLY A 400 -0.90 35.18 -5.45
C GLY A 400 -2.20 34.38 -5.48
N ALA A 401 -2.72 34.06 -6.69
CA ALA A 401 -4.03 33.46 -6.85
C ALA A 401 -4.14 32.09 -6.13
N THR A 402 -3.09 31.27 -6.17
CA THR A 402 -3.02 29.97 -5.48
C THR A 402 -3.07 30.11 -3.95
N ALA A 403 -2.36 31.10 -3.39
CA ALA A 403 -2.37 31.35 -1.95
C ALA A 403 -3.75 31.83 -1.48
N CYS A 404 -4.40 32.73 -2.24
CA CYS A 404 -5.78 33.15 -1.99
C CYS A 404 -6.77 31.98 -2.08
N SER A 405 -6.60 31.10 -3.09
CA SER A 405 -7.41 29.89 -3.28
C SER A 405 -7.36 28.98 -2.04
N LEU A 406 -6.16 28.70 -1.54
CA LEU A 406 -5.94 27.87 -0.35
C LEU A 406 -6.47 28.54 0.93
N ALA A 407 -6.32 29.86 1.05
CA ALA A 407 -6.87 30.62 2.16
C ALA A 407 -8.42 30.57 2.17
N LEU A 408 -9.06 30.66 1.00
CA LEU A 408 -10.51 30.51 0.86
C LEU A 408 -10.98 29.09 1.19
N GLU A 409 -10.21 28.05 0.86
CA GLU A 409 -10.50 26.68 1.31
C GLU A 409 -10.45 26.57 2.84
N ALA A 410 -9.45 27.18 3.48
CA ALA A 410 -9.35 27.20 4.94
C ALA A 410 -10.56 27.93 5.56
N ILE A 411 -10.95 29.08 5.01
CA ILE A 411 -12.15 29.82 5.45
C ILE A 411 -13.42 28.99 5.25
N SER A 412 -13.55 28.31 4.11
CA SER A 412 -14.68 27.40 3.85
C SER A 412 -14.76 26.28 4.88
N ALA A 413 -13.62 25.69 5.28
CA ALA A 413 -13.58 24.67 6.32
C ALA A 413 -13.98 25.22 7.69
N LEU A 414 -13.54 26.43 8.05
CA LEU A 414 -13.91 27.09 9.31
C LEU A 414 -15.39 27.47 9.36
N CYS A 415 -15.94 27.93 8.23
CA CYS A 415 -17.36 28.22 8.05
C CYS A 415 -18.22 26.95 8.20
N GLY A 416 -17.85 25.87 7.50
CA GLY A 416 -18.56 24.59 7.60
C GLY A 416 -18.48 23.94 8.99
N ALA A 417 -17.38 24.16 9.72
CA ALA A 417 -17.23 23.73 11.11
C ALA A 417 -17.89 24.68 12.13
N THR A 418 -18.61 25.72 11.69
CA THR A 418 -19.28 26.74 12.53
C THR A 418 -18.35 27.51 13.48
N VAL A 419 -17.04 27.52 13.21
CA VAL A 419 -16.06 28.29 14.00
C VAL A 419 -16.15 29.78 13.68
N ILE A 420 -16.53 30.12 12.45
CA ILE A 420 -16.76 31.49 11.97
C ILE A 420 -18.12 31.53 11.29
N ASP A 421 -18.84 32.62 11.47
CA ASP A 421 -20.13 32.86 10.82
C ASP A 421 -19.95 33.24 9.34
N VAL A 422 -20.71 32.57 8.46
CA VAL A 422 -20.59 32.72 6.99
C VAL A 422 -21.06 34.09 6.53
N ALA A 423 -22.14 34.62 7.11
CA ALA A 423 -22.75 35.87 6.70
C ALA A 423 -21.85 37.07 7.02
N SER A 424 -21.30 37.13 8.23
CA SER A 424 -20.33 38.16 8.63
C SER A 424 -19.02 38.05 7.85
N THR A 425 -18.53 36.84 7.60
CA THR A 425 -17.33 36.60 6.79
C THR A 425 -17.50 37.11 5.37
N TRP A 426 -18.63 36.82 4.72
CA TRP A 426 -18.91 37.32 3.37
C TRP A 426 -19.03 38.84 3.35
N LYS A 427 -19.68 39.48 4.33
CA LYS A 427 -19.74 40.95 4.42
C LYS A 427 -18.35 41.60 4.44
N VAL A 428 -17.38 40.98 5.13
CA VAL A 428 -15.99 41.47 5.20
C VAL A 428 -15.22 41.21 3.90
N LEU A 429 -15.41 40.03 3.29
CA LEU A 429 -14.68 39.62 2.09
C LEU A 429 -15.24 40.22 0.78
N ALA A 430 -16.55 40.50 0.73
CA ALA A 430 -17.24 40.93 -0.47
C ALA A 430 -16.62 42.17 -1.14
N PRO A 431 -16.27 43.26 -0.44
CA PRO A 431 -15.70 44.44 -1.09
C PRO A 431 -14.43 44.18 -1.90
N LYS A 432 -13.64 43.16 -1.52
CA LYS A 432 -12.36 42.83 -2.16
C LYS A 432 -12.47 41.67 -3.15
N LEU A 433 -13.21 40.63 -2.80
CA LEU A 433 -13.29 39.41 -3.62
C LEU A 433 -14.42 39.46 -4.65
N ALA A 434 -15.42 40.33 -4.49
CA ALA A 434 -16.47 40.54 -5.49
C ALA A 434 -15.93 40.96 -6.87
N PRO A 435 -14.97 41.90 -6.99
CA PRO A 435 -14.39 42.27 -8.27
C PRO A 435 -13.29 41.32 -8.76
N ASP A 436 -12.89 40.31 -7.98
CA ASP A 436 -11.81 39.40 -8.36
C ASP A 436 -12.26 38.45 -9.49
N MET A 437 -11.45 38.37 -10.56
CA MET A 437 -11.72 37.56 -11.75
C MET A 437 -10.65 36.48 -11.97
N ARG A 438 -9.76 36.23 -10.98
CA ARG A 438 -8.74 35.18 -11.08
C ARG A 438 -9.39 33.81 -10.92
N LYS A 439 -9.24 32.94 -11.93
CA LYS A 439 -9.89 31.61 -12.04
C LYS A 439 -9.88 30.77 -10.75
N PRO A 440 -8.73 30.48 -10.09
CA PRO A 440 -8.71 29.64 -8.90
C PRO A 440 -9.39 30.30 -7.68
N VAL A 441 -9.31 31.64 -7.57
CA VAL A 441 -9.93 32.40 -6.48
C VAL A 441 -11.46 32.36 -6.61
N VAL A 442 -12.00 32.66 -7.80
CA VAL A 442 -13.45 32.64 -8.05
C VAL A 442 -14.03 31.24 -7.85
N LYS A 443 -13.31 30.19 -8.27
CA LYS A 443 -13.70 28.79 -8.05
C LYS A 443 -13.91 28.48 -6.56
N ASN A 444 -12.94 28.80 -5.71
CA ASN A 444 -13.04 28.55 -4.28
C ASN A 444 -13.98 29.54 -3.57
N LEU A 445 -14.14 30.75 -4.11
CA LEU A 445 -15.14 31.70 -3.64
C LEU A 445 -16.55 31.15 -3.84
N CYS A 446 -16.85 30.52 -4.99
CA CYS A 446 -18.14 29.87 -5.21
C CYS A 446 -18.45 28.81 -4.14
N ALA A 447 -17.43 28.07 -3.66
CA ALA A 447 -17.61 27.09 -2.59
C ALA A 447 -18.01 27.76 -1.26
N VAL A 448 -17.34 28.87 -0.89
CA VAL A 448 -17.70 29.67 0.30
C VAL A 448 -19.11 30.23 0.16
N LEU A 449 -19.47 30.75 -1.01
CA LEU A 449 -20.80 31.31 -1.28
C LEU A 449 -21.90 30.24 -1.19
N GLY A 450 -21.61 29.01 -1.64
CA GLY A 450 -22.55 27.90 -1.54
C GLY A 450 -22.90 27.50 -0.11
N LEU A 451 -22.01 27.73 0.88
CA LEU A 451 -22.28 27.42 2.29
C LEU A 451 -23.40 28.28 2.90
N MET A 452 -23.77 29.41 2.29
CA MET A 452 -24.87 30.23 2.79
C MET A 452 -26.25 29.60 2.63
N SER A 453 -26.39 28.58 1.79
CA SER A 453 -27.62 27.76 1.71
C SER A 453 -27.88 26.93 2.98
N GLU A 454 -26.86 26.71 3.81
CA GLU A 454 -26.95 25.86 5.01
C GLU A 454 -27.41 26.65 6.26
N LEU A 455 -27.59 27.98 6.14
CA LEU A 455 -28.06 28.84 7.22
C LEU A 455 -29.61 28.83 7.29
N PRO A 456 -30.22 28.67 8.49
CA PRO A 456 -31.67 28.73 8.64
C PRO A 456 -32.20 30.12 8.24
N SER A 457 -33.17 30.16 7.33
CA SER A 457 -33.69 31.35 6.64
C SER A 457 -34.57 32.28 7.50
N SER A 458 -34.36 32.33 8.82
CA SER A 458 -35.29 32.96 9.76
C SER A 458 -35.27 34.50 9.77
N HIS A 459 -34.34 35.17 9.10
CA HIS A 459 -34.23 36.64 9.13
C HIS A 459 -34.32 37.29 7.73
N ALA A 460 -35.11 38.36 7.61
CA ALA A 460 -35.31 39.12 6.35
C ALA A 460 -34.01 39.69 5.75
N GLU A 461 -33.00 39.99 6.59
CA GLU A 461 -31.67 40.41 6.13
C GLU A 461 -30.88 39.28 5.45
N GLN A 462 -31.10 38.03 5.85
CA GLN A 462 -30.44 36.86 5.27
C GLN A 462 -31.01 36.54 3.88
N SER A 463 -32.33 36.71 3.68
CA SER A 463 -32.97 36.53 2.36
C SER A 463 -32.42 37.48 1.29
N LYS A 464 -32.17 38.75 1.65
CA LYS A 464 -31.52 39.73 0.75
C LYS A 464 -30.09 39.30 0.40
N LEU A 465 -29.33 38.87 1.40
CA LEU A 465 -27.96 38.40 1.21
C LEU A 465 -27.89 37.12 0.34
N CYS A 466 -28.84 36.18 0.50
CA CYS A 466 -28.98 35.03 -0.39
C CYS A 466 -29.26 35.44 -1.83
N THR A 467 -30.10 36.44 -2.05
CA THR A 467 -30.43 36.97 -3.39
C THR A 467 -29.21 37.60 -4.06
N ASP A 468 -28.44 38.41 -3.32
CA ASP A 468 -27.19 39.02 -3.81
C ASP A 468 -26.17 37.95 -4.22
N VAL A 469 -26.12 36.85 -3.47
CA VAL A 469 -25.19 35.75 -3.71
C VAL A 469 -25.61 34.93 -4.91
N GLN A 470 -26.90 34.59 -5.02
CA GLN A 470 -27.42 33.91 -6.20
C GLN A 470 -27.15 34.73 -7.46
N THR A 471 -27.35 36.06 -7.41
CA THR A 471 -27.07 36.97 -8.53
C THR A 471 -25.63 36.85 -9.00
N ARG A 472 -24.71 36.79 -8.03
CA ARG A 472 -23.28 36.66 -8.29
C ARG A 472 -22.89 35.28 -8.81
N LEU A 473 -23.44 34.19 -8.27
CA LEU A 473 -23.20 32.84 -8.75
C LEU A 473 -23.70 32.67 -10.19
N TRP A 474 -24.89 33.19 -10.49
CA TRP A 474 -25.41 33.22 -11.85
C TRP A 474 -24.56 34.07 -12.80
N TYR A 475 -24.06 35.22 -12.34
CA TYR A 475 -23.08 36.00 -13.09
C TYR A 475 -21.82 35.19 -13.40
N TYR A 476 -21.19 34.54 -12.41
CA TYR A 476 -20.00 33.72 -12.63
C TYR A 476 -20.26 32.53 -13.57
N SER A 477 -21.48 31.99 -13.57
CA SER A 477 -21.86 30.97 -14.53
C SER A 477 -21.94 31.49 -15.97
N ALA A 478 -22.41 32.73 -16.19
CA ALA A 478 -22.66 33.28 -17.52
C ALA A 478 -21.51 34.15 -18.08
N CYS A 479 -20.56 34.56 -17.25
CA CYS A 479 -19.52 35.54 -17.62
C CYS A 479 -18.38 34.97 -18.49
N GLY A 480 -18.40 33.67 -18.82
CA GLY A 480 -17.45 33.06 -19.77
C GLY A 480 -15.98 32.98 -19.32
N LEU A 481 -15.70 33.15 -18.02
CA LEU A 481 -14.33 33.25 -17.48
C LEU A 481 -13.51 31.94 -17.62
N SER A 482 -14.12 30.82 -17.24
CA SER A 482 -13.60 29.47 -17.48
C SER A 482 -14.69 28.42 -17.29
N THR A 483 -14.49 27.26 -17.90
CA THR A 483 -15.36 26.07 -17.74
C THR A 483 -15.39 25.62 -16.27
N GLU A 484 -14.24 25.62 -15.58
CA GLU A 484 -14.14 25.25 -14.17
C GLU A 484 -14.88 26.20 -13.21
N VAL A 485 -14.80 27.50 -13.45
CA VAL A 485 -15.51 28.50 -12.61
C VAL A 485 -17.01 28.37 -12.80
N SER A 486 -17.46 28.18 -14.05
CA SER A 486 -18.87 27.95 -14.35
C SER A 486 -19.38 26.68 -13.67
N ALA A 487 -18.60 25.59 -13.70
CA ALA A 487 -18.92 24.36 -12.98
C ALA A 487 -18.99 24.55 -11.46
N ALA A 488 -18.05 25.30 -10.88
CA ALA A 488 -18.05 25.59 -9.44
C ALA A 488 -19.25 26.46 -9.02
N ALA A 489 -19.62 27.45 -9.84
CA ALA A 489 -20.80 28.28 -9.64
C ALA A 489 -22.09 27.45 -9.71
N PHE A 490 -22.22 26.57 -10.71
CA PHE A 490 -23.34 25.63 -10.81
C PHE A 490 -23.39 24.65 -9.64
N LYS A 491 -22.24 24.15 -9.18
CA LYS A 491 -22.16 23.31 -7.98
C LYS A 491 -22.62 24.06 -6.73
N ALA A 492 -22.25 25.33 -6.57
CA ALA A 492 -22.71 26.17 -5.47
C ALA A 492 -24.23 26.45 -5.56
N LEU A 493 -24.74 26.78 -6.75
CA LEU A 493 -26.18 26.96 -7.01
C LEU A 493 -26.97 25.68 -6.72
N SER A 494 -26.38 24.51 -6.98
CA SER A 494 -27.04 23.23 -6.73
C SER A 494 -27.31 22.98 -5.25
N LYS A 495 -26.66 23.70 -4.31
CA LYS A 495 -26.95 23.57 -2.89
C LYS A 495 -28.29 24.22 -2.47
N PHE A 496 -28.79 25.17 -3.25
CA PHE A 496 -30.10 25.79 -3.03
C PHE A 496 -31.21 24.87 -3.55
N THR A 497 -32.34 24.86 -2.85
CA THR A 497 -33.51 24.08 -3.28
C THR A 497 -34.26 24.78 -4.43
N LEU A 498 -35.11 24.03 -5.15
CA LEU A 498 -35.95 24.60 -6.23
C LEU A 498 -36.83 25.76 -5.75
N GLU A 499 -37.22 25.76 -4.47
CA GLU A 499 -38.07 26.79 -3.86
C GLU A 499 -37.28 28.05 -3.47
N GLU A 500 -35.97 27.94 -3.27
CA GLU A 500 -35.08 29.04 -2.90
C GLU A 500 -34.50 29.79 -4.12
N LEU A 501 -34.71 29.27 -5.33
CA LEU A 501 -34.18 29.85 -6.57
C LEU A 501 -35.18 30.78 -7.24
N TYR A 502 -34.83 32.07 -7.30
CA TYR A 502 -35.71 33.12 -7.84
C TYR A 502 -35.49 33.40 -9.32
N LEU A 503 -36.58 33.47 -10.10
CA LEU A 503 -36.52 33.79 -11.54
C LEU A 503 -35.95 35.19 -11.81
N ALA A 504 -36.20 36.15 -10.92
CA ALA A 504 -35.68 37.52 -11.04
C ALA A 504 -34.15 37.57 -11.20
N VAL A 505 -33.46 36.64 -10.53
CA VAL A 505 -32.00 36.60 -10.43
C VAL A 505 -31.34 35.85 -11.61
N VAL A 506 -32.12 35.06 -12.35
CA VAL A 506 -31.63 34.29 -13.49
C VAL A 506 -31.25 35.22 -14.66
N PRO A 507 -30.07 35.04 -15.29
CA PRO A 507 -29.65 35.85 -16.43
C PRO A 507 -30.61 35.75 -17.61
N ALA A 508 -30.76 36.84 -18.37
CA ALA A 508 -31.65 36.92 -19.54
C ALA A 508 -31.33 35.85 -20.61
N ALA A 509 -30.08 35.40 -20.68
CA ALA A 509 -29.65 34.33 -21.58
C ALA A 509 -30.46 33.02 -21.43
N PHE A 510 -31.02 32.76 -20.24
CA PHE A 510 -31.75 31.53 -19.91
C PHE A 510 -33.28 31.71 -19.82
N LYS A 511 -33.80 32.89 -20.20
CA LYS A 511 -35.21 33.29 -20.07
C LYS A 511 -35.96 33.33 -21.41
N LYS A 512 -35.54 32.57 -22.42
CA LYS A 512 -36.22 32.57 -23.73
C LYS A 512 -37.54 31.79 -23.65
N ASN A 513 -38.59 32.23 -24.33
CA ASN A 513 -39.87 31.51 -24.45
C ASN A 513 -40.54 31.10 -23.12
N LEU A 514 -40.62 32.04 -22.15
CA LEU A 514 -41.29 31.79 -20.87
C LEU A 514 -42.81 31.60 -21.07
N PRO A 515 -43.43 30.57 -20.45
CA PRO A 515 -44.88 30.38 -20.49
C PRO A 515 -45.55 31.49 -19.68
N TYR A 516 -46.42 32.27 -20.32
CA TYR A 516 -47.27 33.23 -19.61
C TYR A 516 -48.40 32.48 -18.90
N PRO A 517 -48.64 32.69 -17.59
CA PRO A 517 -49.74 32.01 -16.91
C PRO A 517 -51.08 32.36 -17.56
N PRO A 518 -51.96 31.38 -17.83
CA PRO A 518 -53.23 31.61 -18.53
C PRO A 518 -54.19 32.54 -17.78
N GLU A 519 -53.96 32.78 -16.48
CA GLU A 519 -54.72 33.67 -15.61
C GLU A 519 -54.52 35.16 -15.92
N PHE A 520 -53.35 35.55 -16.45
CA PHE A 520 -53.03 36.94 -16.79
C PHE A 520 -53.33 37.30 -18.26
N ASN A 521 -53.86 36.37 -19.05
CA ASN A 521 -54.21 36.59 -20.45
C ASN A 521 -55.52 37.36 -20.68
N LYS A 522 -56.18 37.89 -19.63
CA LYS A 522 -57.55 38.45 -19.74
C LYS A 522 -57.76 39.90 -19.29
N SER A 523 -56.75 40.62 -18.81
CA SER A 523 -56.92 42.03 -18.41
C SER A 523 -55.86 42.95 -19.02
N SER A 524 -56.30 43.93 -19.80
CA SER A 524 -55.49 44.88 -20.59
C SER A 524 -54.57 45.84 -19.79
N ALA A 525 -54.46 45.67 -18.47
CA ALA A 525 -53.62 46.47 -17.58
C ALA A 525 -52.39 45.72 -17.02
N ASP A 526 -52.40 44.37 -17.04
CA ASP A 526 -51.29 43.54 -16.53
C ASP A 526 -50.33 43.06 -17.63
N SER A 527 -50.62 43.38 -18.91
CA SER A 527 -49.78 43.03 -20.07
C SER A 527 -48.43 43.79 -20.14
N SER A 528 -48.16 44.69 -19.19
CA SER A 528 -46.93 45.47 -19.09
C SER A 528 -45.94 44.95 -18.04
N LYS A 529 -46.34 43.99 -17.19
CA LYS A 529 -45.43 43.34 -16.24
C LYS A 529 -44.66 42.24 -16.93
N LYS A 530 -43.33 42.26 -16.78
CA LYS A 530 -42.49 41.19 -17.32
C LYS A 530 -42.79 39.89 -16.56
N PRO A 531 -42.72 38.72 -17.21
CA PRO A 531 -42.99 37.43 -16.57
C PRO A 531 -42.09 37.16 -15.35
N GLU A 532 -40.95 37.85 -15.24
CA GLU A 532 -40.03 37.80 -14.09
C GLU A 532 -40.56 38.48 -12.81
N ASP A 533 -41.51 39.42 -12.93
CA ASP A 533 -42.11 40.13 -11.79
C ASP A 533 -43.35 39.40 -11.22
N VAL A 534 -43.82 38.36 -11.92
CA VAL A 534 -45.06 37.62 -11.61
C VAL A 534 -44.77 36.18 -11.18
N LEU A 535 -43.70 35.56 -11.71
CA LEU A 535 -43.31 34.19 -11.38
C LEU A 535 -42.28 34.16 -10.25
N ASN A 536 -42.69 33.61 -9.09
CA ASN A 536 -41.79 33.40 -7.95
C ASN A 536 -40.90 32.14 -8.08
N PHE A 537 -41.01 31.39 -9.18
CA PHE A 537 -40.31 30.13 -9.43
C PHE A 537 -39.71 30.11 -10.84
N ILE A 538 -38.72 29.23 -11.08
CA ILE A 538 -38.11 29.04 -12.40
C ILE A 538 -38.92 28.00 -13.21
N PRO A 539 -39.50 28.35 -14.37
CA PRO A 539 -40.22 27.39 -15.22
C PRO A 539 -39.33 26.27 -15.78
N GLY A 540 -39.91 25.08 -16.00
CA GLY A 540 -39.19 23.90 -16.49
C GLY A 540 -38.50 24.10 -17.85
N VAL A 541 -39.05 24.98 -18.69
CA VAL A 541 -38.52 25.30 -20.03
C VAL A 541 -37.19 26.06 -20.01
N CYS A 542 -36.78 26.62 -18.87
CA CYS A 542 -35.52 27.33 -18.71
C CYS A 542 -34.33 26.36 -18.61
N TRP A 543 -34.51 25.18 -18.00
CA TRP A 543 -33.42 24.23 -17.76
C TRP A 543 -32.76 23.68 -19.03
N PRO A 544 -33.50 23.32 -20.11
CA PRO A 544 -32.90 23.00 -21.40
C PRO A 544 -32.06 24.14 -21.99
N GLN A 545 -32.40 25.40 -21.70
CA GLN A 545 -31.64 26.56 -22.18
C GLN A 545 -30.35 26.75 -21.39
N VAL A 546 -30.37 26.45 -20.09
CA VAL A 546 -29.15 26.41 -19.27
C VAL A 546 -28.19 25.34 -19.81
N LEU A 547 -28.71 24.17 -20.17
CA LEU A 547 -27.94 23.07 -20.80
C LEU A 547 -27.43 23.42 -22.20
N ALA A 548 -28.06 24.36 -22.91
CA ALA A 548 -27.65 24.79 -24.25
C ALA A 548 -26.45 25.72 -24.25
N VAL A 549 -26.33 26.57 -23.24
CA VAL A 549 -25.27 27.60 -23.21
C VAL A 549 -23.97 27.03 -22.64
N LEU A 550 -24.02 26.07 -21.70
CA LEU A 550 -22.82 25.54 -21.05
C LEU A 550 -22.92 24.03 -20.74
N PRO A 551 -21.98 23.20 -21.23
CA PRO A 551 -21.98 21.75 -20.96
C PRO A 551 -21.81 21.38 -19.48
N ASN A 552 -21.19 22.26 -18.67
CA ASN A 552 -20.96 22.03 -17.25
C ASN A 552 -22.19 22.28 -16.34
N SER A 553 -23.33 22.62 -16.92
CA SER A 553 -24.59 22.83 -16.18
C SER A 553 -25.37 21.54 -15.90
N THR A 554 -24.94 20.42 -16.48
CA THR A 554 -25.53 19.08 -16.30
C THR A 554 -25.67 18.71 -14.83
N HIS A 555 -24.64 18.92 -14.01
CA HIS A 555 -24.66 18.61 -12.57
C HIS A 555 -25.73 19.40 -11.79
N LEU A 556 -25.93 20.69 -12.12
CA LEU A 556 -26.98 21.48 -11.48
C LEU A 556 -28.35 20.90 -11.83
N VAL A 557 -28.62 20.73 -13.11
CA VAL A 557 -29.93 20.25 -13.58
C VAL A 557 -30.20 18.83 -13.10
N ALA A 558 -29.21 17.95 -13.06
CA ALA A 558 -29.34 16.59 -12.54
C ALA A 558 -29.64 16.57 -11.04
N LYS A 559 -28.99 17.44 -10.23
CA LYS A 559 -29.34 17.55 -8.80
C LYS A 559 -30.76 18.09 -8.61
N LEU A 560 -31.14 19.13 -9.33
CA LEU A 560 -32.50 19.68 -9.25
C LEU A 560 -33.56 18.65 -9.67
N LEU A 561 -33.27 17.87 -10.70
CA LEU A 561 -34.09 16.75 -11.13
C LEU A 561 -34.17 15.65 -10.06
N ARG A 562 -33.06 15.34 -9.38
CA ARG A 562 -33.01 14.39 -8.26
C ARG A 562 -33.86 14.87 -7.08
N ASP A 563 -33.78 16.14 -6.73
CA ASP A 563 -34.56 16.76 -5.65
C ASP A 563 -36.06 16.75 -6.00
N GLU A 564 -36.40 17.10 -7.24
CA GLU A 564 -37.78 16.98 -7.77
C GLU A 564 -38.29 15.55 -7.62
N ILE A 565 -37.57 14.56 -8.16
CA ILE A 565 -37.97 13.14 -8.13
C ILE A 565 -38.10 12.60 -6.71
N THR A 566 -37.23 13.04 -5.80
CA THR A 566 -37.30 12.66 -4.39
C THR A 566 -38.56 13.21 -3.73
N SER A 567 -38.94 14.46 -4.04
CA SER A 567 -40.14 15.12 -3.53
C SER A 567 -41.46 14.59 -4.10
N LEU A 568 -41.42 13.92 -5.27
CA LEU A 568 -42.63 13.35 -5.88
C LEU A 568 -43.25 12.26 -5.00
N ARG A 569 -44.58 12.32 -4.84
CA ARG A 569 -45.38 11.29 -4.15
C ARG A 569 -45.57 10.07 -5.04
N GLY A 570 -45.50 8.87 -4.46
CA GLY A 570 -45.51 7.59 -5.21
C GLY A 570 -46.72 7.36 -6.13
N ALA A 571 -47.87 7.98 -5.86
CA ALA A 571 -49.07 7.88 -6.71
C ALA A 571 -48.90 8.51 -8.11
N LEU A 572 -47.96 9.46 -8.28
CA LEU A 572 -47.65 10.06 -9.58
C LEU A 572 -46.59 9.28 -10.37
N GLN A 573 -45.97 8.27 -9.74
CA GLN A 573 -44.89 7.47 -10.30
C GLN A 573 -45.34 6.08 -10.75
N HIS A 574 -46.50 5.60 -10.26
CA HIS A 574 -47.02 4.28 -10.61
C HIS A 574 -48.42 4.38 -11.24
N MET A 575 -48.54 3.96 -12.50
CA MET A 575 -49.80 3.86 -13.23
C MET A 575 -50.10 2.39 -13.56
N PRO A 576 -50.75 1.63 -12.66
CA PRO A 576 -51.05 0.23 -12.93
C PRO A 576 -52.10 0.10 -14.05
N GLY A 577 -51.76 -0.62 -15.13
CA GLY A 577 -52.70 -1.11 -16.14
C GLY A 577 -53.20 -0.12 -17.21
N LYS A 578 -52.61 1.08 -17.34
CA LYS A 578 -52.92 2.03 -18.43
C LYS A 578 -51.72 2.20 -19.37
N ALA A 579 -51.99 2.46 -20.65
CA ALA A 579 -50.95 2.79 -21.63
C ALA A 579 -50.15 4.01 -21.16
N GLU A 580 -48.83 3.95 -21.28
CA GLU A 580 -47.93 5.03 -20.86
C GLU A 580 -48.27 6.30 -21.64
N PRO A 581 -48.48 7.44 -20.96
CA PRO A 581 -48.77 8.68 -21.66
C PRO A 581 -47.55 9.13 -22.44
N ASP A 582 -47.76 9.90 -23.50
CA ASP A 582 -46.64 10.53 -24.19
C ASP A 582 -45.93 11.48 -23.20
N LEU A 583 -46.56 12.56 -22.74
CA LEU A 583 -45.99 13.45 -21.71
C LEU A 583 -46.56 13.17 -20.31
N PRO A 584 -45.72 13.17 -19.25
CA PRO A 584 -46.19 13.01 -17.88
C PRO A 584 -46.97 14.25 -17.43
N ARG A 585 -47.99 14.06 -16.59
CA ARG A 585 -48.80 15.16 -16.02
C ARG A 585 -48.10 15.75 -14.80
N LEU A 586 -47.20 16.71 -15.02
CA LEU A 586 -46.42 17.39 -14.00
C LEU A 586 -46.64 18.91 -14.06
N ASN A 587 -46.23 19.61 -13.00
CA ASN A 587 -46.33 21.07 -12.92
C ASN A 587 -45.42 21.77 -13.94
N VAL A 588 -45.74 23.01 -14.29
CA VAL A 588 -45.02 23.80 -15.31
C VAL A 588 -43.57 24.13 -14.91
N TYR A 589 -43.25 24.07 -13.61
CA TYR A 589 -41.88 24.24 -13.08
C TYR A 589 -41.07 22.93 -13.02
N SER A 590 -41.66 21.80 -13.44
CA SER A 590 -40.99 20.49 -13.46
C SER A 590 -39.76 20.52 -14.37
N VAL A 591 -38.61 20.14 -13.82
CA VAL A 591 -37.35 19.99 -14.56
C VAL A 591 -37.51 18.85 -15.56
N PHE A 592 -38.05 17.71 -15.11
CA PHE A 592 -38.26 16.53 -15.95
C PHE A 592 -39.13 16.81 -17.18
N LEU A 593 -40.28 17.48 -16.98
CA LEU A 593 -41.20 17.83 -18.07
C LEU A 593 -40.54 18.79 -19.08
N GLY A 594 -39.79 19.78 -18.57
CA GLY A 594 -39.02 20.71 -19.39
C GLY A 594 -38.03 20.00 -20.32
N LEU A 595 -37.25 19.06 -19.78
CA LEU A 595 -36.27 18.26 -20.52
C LEU A 595 -36.93 17.38 -21.59
N LEU A 596 -37.97 16.61 -21.22
CA LEU A 596 -38.68 15.74 -22.17
C LEU A 596 -39.36 16.51 -23.30
N SER A 597 -39.95 17.68 -22.98
CA SER A 597 -40.58 18.53 -23.97
C SER A 597 -39.59 19.07 -25.00
N CYS A 598 -38.31 19.26 -24.61
CA CYS A 598 -37.25 19.68 -25.51
C CYS A 598 -36.79 18.55 -26.44
N LEU A 599 -36.57 17.34 -25.91
CA LEU A 599 -36.13 16.17 -26.69
C LEU A 599 -37.12 15.76 -27.79
N ARG A 600 -38.42 16.04 -27.61
CA ARG A 600 -39.47 15.68 -28.56
C ARG A 600 -39.81 16.76 -29.58
N LYS A 601 -39.16 17.92 -29.53
CA LYS A 601 -39.29 18.93 -30.59
C LYS A 601 -38.69 18.38 -31.89
N ALA A 602 -39.18 18.86 -33.02
CA ALA A 602 -38.77 18.35 -34.33
C ALA A 602 -37.28 18.62 -34.69
N ALA A 603 -36.62 19.59 -34.04
CA ALA A 603 -35.21 19.93 -34.30
C ALA A 603 -34.50 20.59 -33.10
N PRO A 604 -34.21 19.87 -32.01
CA PRO A 604 -33.34 20.37 -30.95
C PRO A 604 -31.87 20.42 -31.40
N GLU A 605 -31.14 21.45 -30.94
CA GLU A 605 -29.70 21.58 -31.11
C GLU A 605 -28.96 20.34 -30.57
N GLU A 606 -27.94 19.88 -31.28
CA GLU A 606 -27.25 18.60 -31.01
C GLU A 606 -26.64 18.53 -29.61
N GLN A 607 -25.91 19.57 -29.21
CA GLN A 607 -25.28 19.65 -27.89
C GLN A 607 -26.33 19.62 -26.75
N VAL A 608 -27.51 20.20 -26.98
CA VAL A 608 -28.61 20.21 -26.00
C VAL A 608 -29.16 18.81 -25.82
N VAL A 609 -29.39 18.06 -26.91
CA VAL A 609 -29.87 16.67 -26.85
C VAL A 609 -28.90 15.80 -26.06
N THR A 610 -27.60 15.89 -26.36
CA THR A 610 -26.57 15.11 -25.66
C THR A 610 -26.52 15.45 -24.17
N ASN A 611 -26.54 16.74 -23.81
CA ASN A 611 -26.53 17.17 -22.41
C ASN A 611 -27.79 16.74 -21.65
N ILE A 612 -28.97 16.79 -22.28
CA ILE A 612 -30.20 16.30 -21.67
C ILE A 612 -30.14 14.79 -21.45
N LEU A 613 -29.68 14.02 -22.44
CA LEU A 613 -29.56 12.56 -22.31
C LEU A 613 -28.54 12.18 -21.21
N GLN A 614 -27.44 12.93 -21.07
CA GLN A 614 -26.50 12.76 -19.97
C GLN A 614 -27.15 12.98 -18.60
N VAL A 615 -27.95 14.05 -18.44
CA VAL A 615 -28.68 14.31 -17.20
C VAL A 615 -29.70 13.21 -16.90
N LEU A 616 -30.44 12.75 -17.90
CA LEU A 616 -31.44 11.70 -17.72
C LEU A 616 -30.83 10.32 -17.41
N ALA A 617 -29.60 10.08 -17.87
CA ALA A 617 -28.86 8.84 -17.64
C ALA A 617 -28.23 8.74 -16.23
N GLU A 618 -28.20 9.83 -15.45
CA GLU A 618 -27.67 9.80 -14.08
C GLU A 618 -28.48 8.87 -13.16
N PRO A 619 -27.83 8.22 -12.16
CA PRO A 619 -28.53 7.37 -11.21
C PRO A 619 -29.50 8.20 -10.35
N MET A 620 -30.77 7.79 -10.34
CA MET A 620 -31.85 8.47 -9.62
C MET A 620 -32.32 7.63 -8.41
N PRO A 621 -32.72 8.30 -7.29
CA PRO A 621 -33.16 7.62 -6.07
C PRO A 621 -34.53 6.96 -6.20
N LYS A 622 -35.37 7.47 -7.11
CA LYS A 622 -36.68 6.91 -7.45
C LYS A 622 -36.84 6.89 -8.98
N GLN A 623 -37.83 6.15 -9.44
CA GLN A 623 -38.15 5.98 -10.86
C GLN A 623 -38.69 7.27 -11.46
N TYR A 624 -38.47 7.47 -12.75
CA TYR A 624 -39.09 8.60 -13.45
C TYR A 624 -40.61 8.41 -13.54
N PRO A 625 -41.38 9.51 -13.61
CA PRO A 625 -42.81 9.44 -13.92
C PRO A 625 -43.08 8.69 -15.24
N PRO A 626 -44.18 7.90 -15.33
CA PRO A 626 -44.44 7.04 -16.46
C PRO A 626 -44.57 7.85 -17.76
N CYS A 627 -43.78 7.50 -18.77
CA CYS A 627 -43.80 8.11 -20.09
C CYS A 627 -43.40 7.08 -21.17
N ASN A 628 -43.87 7.30 -22.40
CA ASN A 628 -43.51 6.46 -23.54
C ASN A 628 -42.08 6.78 -24.04
N TRP A 629 -41.16 5.82 -23.96
CA TRP A 629 -39.74 5.95 -24.33
C TRP A 629 -39.43 5.65 -25.81
N ALA A 630 -40.43 5.24 -26.61
CA ALA A 630 -40.22 4.85 -28.01
C ALA A 630 -39.61 5.96 -28.90
N PHE A 631 -39.71 7.23 -28.49
CA PHE A 631 -39.08 8.35 -29.21
C PHE A 631 -37.55 8.26 -29.26
N LEU A 632 -36.91 7.55 -28.33
CA LEU A 632 -35.46 7.34 -28.32
C LEU A 632 -34.98 6.61 -29.59
N LEU A 633 -35.77 5.66 -30.12
CA LEU A 633 -35.44 4.97 -31.37
C LEU A 633 -35.37 5.96 -32.54
N LYS A 634 -36.33 6.89 -32.62
CA LYS A 634 -36.33 7.94 -33.66
C LYS A 634 -35.11 8.85 -33.57
N LEU A 635 -34.60 9.12 -32.36
CA LEU A 635 -33.40 9.92 -32.17
C LEU A 635 -32.15 9.17 -32.65
N VAL A 636 -32.06 7.86 -32.39
CA VAL A 636 -30.95 7.02 -32.86
C VAL A 636 -31.01 6.81 -34.38
N ASP A 637 -32.19 6.61 -34.95
CA ASP A 637 -32.39 6.51 -36.41
C ASP A 637 -31.94 7.78 -37.14
N GLN A 638 -32.18 8.95 -36.53
CA GLN A 638 -31.72 10.24 -37.06
C GLN A 638 -30.22 10.47 -36.82
N ARG A 639 -29.68 9.98 -35.70
CA ARG A 639 -28.32 10.24 -35.22
C ARG A 639 -27.75 9.00 -34.50
N ALA A 640 -27.02 8.17 -35.23
CA ALA A 640 -26.44 6.94 -34.70
C ALA A 640 -25.46 7.17 -33.51
N GLU A 641 -24.82 8.34 -33.44
CA GLU A 641 -23.89 8.71 -32.36
C GLU A 641 -24.57 8.78 -30.97
N LEU A 642 -25.90 8.96 -30.92
CA LEU A 642 -26.66 9.03 -29.68
C LEU A 642 -27.03 7.65 -29.11
N LEU A 643 -26.65 6.55 -29.78
CA LEU A 643 -27.00 5.19 -29.40
C LEU A 643 -26.65 4.89 -27.94
N VAL A 644 -25.41 5.17 -27.53
CA VAL A 644 -24.93 4.88 -26.17
C VAL A 644 -25.71 5.68 -25.13
N SER A 645 -25.90 6.98 -25.35
CA SER A 645 -26.64 7.85 -24.43
C SER A 645 -28.12 7.45 -24.32
N CYS A 646 -28.76 7.11 -25.44
CA CYS A 646 -30.15 6.63 -25.45
C CYS A 646 -30.29 5.28 -24.75
N LEU A 647 -29.33 4.36 -24.95
CA LEU A 647 -29.32 3.06 -24.29
C LEU A 647 -29.14 3.20 -22.77
N LYS A 648 -28.26 4.10 -22.30
CA LYS A 648 -28.11 4.41 -20.86
C LYS A 648 -29.43 4.88 -20.23
N VAL A 649 -30.13 5.80 -20.89
CA VAL A 649 -31.43 6.30 -20.41
C VAL A 649 -32.48 5.18 -20.41
N ALA A 650 -32.63 4.45 -21.52
CA ALA A 650 -33.63 3.39 -21.64
C ALA A 650 -33.38 2.25 -20.64
N ALA A 651 -32.12 1.80 -20.50
CA ALA A 651 -31.75 0.74 -19.55
C ALA A 651 -32.10 1.10 -18.11
N SER A 652 -31.94 2.38 -17.71
CA SER A 652 -32.28 2.83 -16.35
C SER A 652 -33.77 2.67 -15.98
N GLN A 653 -34.66 2.61 -16.98
CA GLN A 653 -36.11 2.51 -16.78
C GLN A 653 -36.70 1.15 -17.22
N ALA A 654 -35.88 0.26 -17.77
CA ALA A 654 -36.31 -0.99 -18.38
C ALA A 654 -36.98 -1.98 -17.39
N HIS A 655 -36.70 -1.88 -16.09
CA HIS A 655 -37.32 -2.74 -15.08
C HIS A 655 -38.78 -2.38 -14.77
N VAL A 656 -39.24 -1.19 -15.16
CA VAL A 656 -40.58 -0.65 -14.79
C VAL A 656 -41.40 -0.35 -16.04
N SER A 657 -40.75 0.21 -17.07
CA SER A 657 -41.42 0.67 -18.27
C SER A 657 -41.31 -0.36 -19.39
N PRO A 658 -42.43 -0.91 -19.88
CA PRO A 658 -42.41 -1.85 -21.00
C PRO A 658 -41.98 -1.19 -22.32
N SER A 659 -42.20 0.12 -22.51
CA SER A 659 -41.67 0.81 -23.68
C SER A 659 -40.15 0.96 -23.61
N ALA A 660 -39.59 1.27 -22.43
CA ALA A 660 -38.15 1.34 -22.21
C ALA A 660 -37.47 -0.01 -22.46
N LEU A 661 -38.03 -1.11 -21.94
CA LEU A 661 -37.46 -2.47 -22.13
C LEU A 661 -37.35 -2.84 -23.61
N LYS A 662 -38.41 -2.63 -24.40
CA LYS A 662 -38.40 -2.90 -25.84
C LYS A 662 -37.36 -2.06 -26.58
N VAL A 663 -37.21 -0.79 -26.19
CA VAL A 663 -36.18 0.10 -26.75
C VAL A 663 -34.78 -0.40 -26.40
N THR A 664 -34.54 -0.78 -25.14
CA THR A 664 -33.26 -1.34 -24.67
C THR A 664 -32.88 -2.60 -25.45
N GLU A 665 -33.80 -3.56 -25.64
CA GLU A 665 -33.54 -4.79 -26.39
C GLU A 665 -33.21 -4.52 -27.87
N THR A 666 -33.89 -3.55 -28.48
CA THR A 666 -33.68 -3.17 -29.89
C THR A 666 -32.32 -2.48 -30.07
N LEU A 667 -32.01 -1.51 -29.22
CA LEU A 667 -30.73 -0.80 -29.24
C LEU A 667 -29.54 -1.72 -28.88
N LEU A 668 -29.73 -2.68 -27.99
CA LEU A 668 -28.67 -3.64 -27.63
C LEU A 668 -28.33 -4.57 -28.81
N LYS A 669 -29.34 -5.00 -29.58
CA LYS A 669 -29.13 -5.78 -30.82
C LYS A 669 -28.35 -4.97 -31.85
N GLN A 670 -28.68 -3.69 -32.03
CA GLN A 670 -27.94 -2.79 -32.91
C GLN A 670 -26.50 -2.62 -32.43
N ALA A 671 -26.29 -2.35 -31.14
CA ALA A 671 -24.98 -2.20 -30.52
C ALA A 671 -24.09 -3.44 -30.73
N ALA A 672 -24.64 -4.66 -30.54
CA ALA A 672 -23.90 -5.91 -30.70
C ALA A 672 -23.28 -6.12 -32.09
N THR A 673 -23.83 -5.47 -33.13
CA THR A 673 -23.35 -5.58 -34.52
C THR A 673 -22.48 -4.40 -34.97
N MET A 674 -22.42 -3.33 -34.18
CA MET A 674 -21.67 -2.13 -34.52
C MET A 674 -20.24 -2.20 -33.97
N ASN A 675 -19.28 -1.76 -34.77
CA ASN A 675 -17.91 -1.55 -34.32
C ASN A 675 -17.83 -0.21 -33.59
N LEU A 676 -18.03 -0.23 -32.27
CA LEU A 676 -17.97 0.95 -31.41
C LEU A 676 -16.52 1.35 -31.10
N LYS A 677 -16.32 2.64 -30.82
CA LYS A 677 -15.05 3.11 -30.28
C LYS A 677 -14.85 2.55 -28.88
N ILE A 678 -13.60 2.39 -28.45
CA ILE A 678 -13.34 1.77 -27.14
C ILE A 678 -13.92 2.57 -25.96
N GLU A 679 -13.98 3.89 -26.07
CA GLU A 679 -14.60 4.78 -25.07
C GLU A 679 -16.12 4.53 -24.97
N GLU A 680 -16.79 4.34 -26.11
CA GLU A 680 -18.21 3.98 -26.18
C GLU A 680 -18.46 2.58 -25.59
N THR A 681 -17.54 1.64 -25.83
CA THR A 681 -17.58 0.31 -25.22
C THR A 681 -17.48 0.38 -23.69
N VAL A 682 -16.53 1.14 -23.14
CA VAL A 682 -16.42 1.34 -21.67
C VAL A 682 -17.73 1.89 -21.10
N ASP A 683 -18.30 2.89 -21.79
CA ASP A 683 -19.56 3.51 -21.42
C ASP A 683 -20.75 2.54 -21.42
N LEU A 684 -20.79 1.59 -22.36
CA LEU A 684 -21.82 0.54 -22.36
C LEU A 684 -21.62 -0.49 -21.24
N PHE A 685 -20.38 -0.87 -20.94
CA PHE A 685 -20.12 -1.76 -19.82
C PHE A 685 -20.49 -1.10 -18.47
N SER A 686 -20.48 0.23 -18.36
CA SER A 686 -20.91 0.94 -17.15
C SER A 686 -22.36 0.66 -16.73
N ILE A 687 -23.23 0.31 -17.69
CA ILE A 687 -24.64 -0.03 -17.46
C ILE A 687 -24.91 -1.54 -17.42
N LEU A 688 -23.86 -2.37 -17.50
CA LEU A 688 -23.99 -3.83 -17.56
C LEU A 688 -24.79 -4.42 -16.38
N VAL A 689 -24.62 -3.87 -15.17
CA VAL A 689 -25.38 -4.27 -13.98
C VAL A 689 -26.89 -4.13 -14.23
N THR A 690 -27.31 -2.99 -14.76
CA THR A 690 -28.72 -2.69 -15.03
C THR A 690 -29.29 -3.57 -16.15
N LEU A 691 -28.49 -3.80 -17.20
CA LEU A 691 -28.86 -4.69 -18.31
C LEU A 691 -29.01 -6.14 -17.82
N ALA A 692 -28.07 -6.63 -17.00
CA ALA A 692 -28.07 -7.99 -16.49
C ALA A 692 -29.25 -8.27 -15.52
N LYS A 693 -29.85 -7.25 -14.90
CA LYS A 693 -31.09 -7.40 -14.12
C LYS A 693 -32.34 -7.54 -15.00
N THR A 694 -32.36 -6.88 -16.15
CA THR A 694 -33.60 -6.64 -16.92
C THR A 694 -33.70 -7.50 -18.17
N VAL A 695 -32.64 -7.56 -18.98
CA VAL A 695 -32.62 -8.15 -20.33
C VAL A 695 -32.45 -9.68 -20.31
N GLU A 696 -32.90 -10.34 -21.37
CA GLU A 696 -32.74 -11.77 -21.60
C GLU A 696 -31.29 -12.21 -21.89
N LEU A 697 -30.99 -13.47 -21.54
CA LEU A 697 -29.67 -14.10 -21.59
C LEU A 697 -28.95 -14.00 -22.96
N ASN A 698 -29.66 -14.35 -24.04
CA ASN A 698 -29.06 -14.50 -25.37
C ASN A 698 -28.60 -13.17 -25.97
N LEU A 699 -29.31 -12.08 -25.67
CA LEU A 699 -28.96 -10.74 -26.14
C LEU A 699 -27.73 -10.21 -25.41
N LEU A 700 -27.63 -10.49 -24.12
CA LEU A 700 -26.49 -10.06 -23.30
C LEU A 700 -25.20 -10.78 -23.73
N ARG A 701 -25.28 -12.08 -24.04
CA ARG A 701 -24.14 -12.91 -24.48
C ARG A 701 -23.43 -12.34 -25.69
N ASN A 702 -24.17 -12.15 -26.78
CA ASN A 702 -23.59 -11.71 -28.05
C ASN A 702 -22.95 -10.33 -27.90
N PHE A 703 -23.58 -9.45 -27.11
CA PHE A 703 -23.06 -8.12 -26.82
C PHE A 703 -21.72 -8.19 -26.04
N VAL A 704 -21.70 -8.92 -24.91
CA VAL A 704 -20.51 -8.99 -24.03
C VAL A 704 -19.35 -9.69 -24.74
N GLU A 705 -19.57 -10.83 -25.38
CA GLU A 705 -18.50 -11.59 -26.07
C GLU A 705 -17.84 -10.76 -27.17
N ALA A 706 -18.63 -10.13 -28.05
CA ALA A 706 -18.11 -9.37 -29.19
C ALA A 706 -17.26 -8.17 -28.74
N HIS A 707 -17.76 -7.38 -27.79
CA HIS A 707 -17.08 -6.16 -27.35
C HIS A 707 -15.90 -6.44 -26.42
N LEU A 708 -15.98 -7.49 -25.59
CA LEU A 708 -14.88 -7.85 -24.69
C LEU A 708 -13.69 -8.42 -25.46
N ARG A 709 -13.91 -9.29 -26.45
CA ARG A 709 -12.83 -9.78 -27.33
C ARG A 709 -12.14 -8.64 -28.08
N SER A 710 -12.93 -7.76 -28.69
CA SER A 710 -12.39 -6.58 -29.38
C SER A 710 -11.58 -5.67 -28.44
N ALA A 711 -12.05 -5.46 -27.21
CA ALA A 711 -11.32 -4.66 -26.22
C ALA A 711 -10.01 -5.32 -25.75
N ILE A 712 -9.96 -6.65 -25.64
CA ILE A 712 -8.74 -7.38 -25.29
C ILE A 712 -7.72 -7.31 -26.42
N GLU A 713 -8.12 -7.61 -27.66
CA GLU A 713 -7.24 -7.55 -28.84
C GLU A 713 -6.60 -6.16 -28.99
N PHE A 714 -7.41 -5.10 -28.85
CA PHE A 714 -6.94 -3.73 -28.97
C PHE A 714 -6.07 -3.29 -27.78
N GLY A 715 -6.41 -3.73 -26.56
CA GLY A 715 -5.62 -3.47 -25.35
C GLY A 715 -4.25 -4.16 -25.37
N LEU A 716 -4.14 -5.35 -25.98
CA LEU A 716 -2.86 -6.04 -26.19
C LEU A 716 -1.99 -5.36 -27.25
N ALA A 717 -2.60 -4.73 -28.26
CA ALA A 717 -1.88 -4.02 -29.33
C ALA A 717 -1.35 -2.65 -28.90
N ASN A 718 -1.96 -1.99 -27.92
CA ASN A 718 -1.62 -0.61 -27.54
C ASN A 718 -1.67 -0.37 -26.02
N GLU A 719 -0.49 -0.17 -25.40
CA GLU A 719 -0.39 0.01 -23.95
C GLU A 719 -1.18 1.20 -23.41
N ALA A 720 -1.35 2.28 -24.20
CA ALA A 720 -2.09 3.47 -23.79
C ALA A 720 -3.58 3.17 -23.52
N GLN A 721 -4.12 2.08 -24.06
CA GLN A 721 -5.53 1.71 -23.98
C GLN A 721 -5.79 0.63 -22.92
N LEU A 722 -4.77 0.12 -22.23
CA LEU A 722 -4.93 -0.82 -21.12
C LEU A 722 -5.80 -0.27 -20.00
N GLU A 723 -5.75 1.04 -19.74
CA GLU A 723 -6.62 1.68 -18.74
C GLU A 723 -8.11 1.56 -19.08
N THR A 724 -8.46 1.57 -20.37
CA THR A 724 -9.86 1.40 -20.81
C THR A 724 -10.32 -0.03 -20.61
N LEU A 725 -9.48 -1.02 -20.91
CA LEU A 725 -9.75 -2.43 -20.63
C LEU A 725 -9.90 -2.70 -19.12
N HIS A 726 -9.09 -2.04 -18.27
CA HIS A 726 -9.24 -2.13 -16.82
C HIS A 726 -10.59 -1.60 -16.34
N LYS A 727 -11.12 -0.54 -16.96
CA LYS A 727 -12.46 -0.01 -16.66
C LYS A 727 -13.54 -1.02 -17.04
N ILE A 728 -13.42 -1.70 -18.18
CA ILE A 728 -14.34 -2.78 -18.60
C ILE A 728 -14.35 -3.92 -17.58
N PHE A 729 -13.19 -4.46 -17.21
CA PHE A 729 -13.11 -5.52 -16.19
C PHE A 729 -13.69 -5.09 -14.84
N ARG A 730 -13.49 -3.82 -14.44
CA ARG A 730 -14.10 -3.27 -13.22
C ARG A 730 -15.63 -3.28 -13.28
N HIS A 731 -16.23 -2.97 -14.43
CA HIS A 731 -17.69 -3.02 -14.58
C HIS A 731 -18.25 -4.45 -14.60
N ILE A 732 -17.55 -5.41 -15.21
CA ILE A 732 -17.91 -6.84 -15.14
C ILE A 732 -17.83 -7.32 -13.69
N LYS A 733 -16.76 -6.95 -12.97
CA LYS A 733 -16.59 -7.23 -11.54
C LYS A 733 -17.77 -6.73 -10.71
N CYS A 734 -18.17 -5.46 -10.89
CA CYS A 734 -19.34 -4.90 -10.21
C CYS A 734 -20.64 -5.63 -10.53
N THR A 735 -20.77 -6.21 -11.72
CA THR A 735 -21.95 -7.01 -12.12
C THR A 735 -21.96 -8.38 -11.46
N LEU A 736 -20.81 -9.04 -11.35
CA LEU A 736 -20.68 -10.33 -10.65
C LEU A 736 -20.94 -10.21 -9.14
N MET A 737 -20.58 -9.07 -8.52
CA MET A 737 -20.79 -8.81 -7.09
C MET A 737 -22.23 -8.42 -6.72
N ASN A 738 -23.13 -8.23 -7.70
CA ASN A 738 -24.47 -7.71 -7.44
C ASN A 738 -25.50 -8.85 -7.31
N ASP A 739 -26.01 -9.06 -6.10
CA ASP A 739 -26.96 -10.14 -5.77
C ASP A 739 -28.31 -10.03 -6.49
N ASP A 740 -28.70 -8.84 -6.94
CA ASP A 740 -29.98 -8.66 -7.65
C ASP A 740 -29.91 -9.10 -9.13
N VAL A 741 -28.72 -9.43 -9.64
CA VAL A 741 -28.55 -9.89 -11.02
C VAL A 741 -29.03 -11.33 -11.12
N LYS A 742 -29.81 -11.65 -12.17
CA LYS A 742 -30.30 -13.01 -12.42
C LYS A 742 -29.13 -14.01 -12.44
N GLU A 743 -29.21 -15.08 -11.66
CA GLU A 743 -28.16 -16.13 -11.57
C GLU A 743 -27.74 -16.67 -12.95
N ILE A 744 -28.70 -16.78 -13.87
CA ILE A 744 -28.46 -17.24 -15.25
C ILE A 744 -27.51 -16.27 -15.99
N ASN A 745 -27.68 -14.96 -15.81
CA ASN A 745 -26.83 -13.93 -16.41
C ASN A 745 -25.45 -13.88 -15.73
N GLN A 746 -25.37 -14.11 -14.42
CA GLN A 746 -24.07 -14.26 -13.73
C GLN A 746 -23.30 -15.48 -14.25
N LYS A 747 -23.98 -16.63 -14.41
CA LYS A 747 -23.39 -17.85 -14.99
C LYS A 747 -22.92 -17.64 -16.44
N LEU A 748 -23.61 -16.81 -17.21
CA LEU A 748 -23.19 -16.47 -18.56
C LEU A 748 -21.90 -15.64 -18.59
N LEU A 749 -21.82 -14.60 -17.75
CA LEU A 749 -20.59 -13.81 -17.61
C LEU A 749 -19.42 -14.69 -17.16
N ALA A 750 -19.68 -15.64 -16.26
CA ALA A 750 -18.72 -16.64 -15.82
C ALA A 750 -18.17 -17.49 -16.97
N LEU A 751 -19.05 -18.07 -17.80
CA LEU A 751 -18.65 -18.84 -18.99
C LEU A 751 -17.91 -18.00 -20.02
N THR A 752 -18.31 -16.74 -20.20
CA THR A 752 -17.63 -15.81 -21.12
C THR A 752 -16.19 -15.53 -20.67
N LEU A 753 -15.97 -15.36 -19.36
CA LEU A 753 -14.62 -15.22 -18.80
C LEU A 753 -13.81 -16.50 -18.90
N GLU A 754 -14.46 -17.67 -18.76
CA GLU A 754 -13.82 -18.98 -18.96
C GLU A 754 -13.25 -19.16 -20.37
N ASP A 755 -14.03 -18.84 -21.40
CA ASP A 755 -13.58 -18.92 -22.79
C ASP A 755 -12.33 -18.06 -23.03
N LEU A 756 -12.30 -16.86 -22.43
CA LEU A 756 -11.18 -15.91 -22.52
C LEU A 756 -9.91 -16.37 -21.77
N MET A 757 -10.03 -17.24 -20.77
CA MET A 757 -8.87 -17.73 -20.02
C MET A 757 -7.83 -18.40 -20.92
N SER A 758 -8.28 -19.04 -21.99
CA SER A 758 -7.43 -19.75 -22.95
C SER A 758 -6.69 -18.80 -23.92
N GLU A 759 -7.32 -17.66 -24.22
CA GLU A 759 -6.81 -16.61 -25.11
C GLU A 759 -5.79 -15.70 -24.41
N LEU A 760 -5.91 -15.56 -23.09
CA LEU A 760 -5.01 -14.74 -22.27
C LEU A 760 -3.71 -15.50 -21.91
N SER A 761 -2.63 -14.75 -21.70
CA SER A 761 -1.40 -15.28 -21.10
C SER A 761 -1.08 -14.57 -19.81
N TRP A 762 -0.78 -15.35 -18.77
CA TRP A 762 -0.30 -14.84 -17.49
C TRP A 762 0.94 -13.94 -17.62
N LYS A 763 1.73 -14.08 -18.70
CA LYS A 763 2.94 -13.28 -18.94
C LYS A 763 2.62 -11.80 -19.14
N HIS A 764 1.41 -11.47 -19.55
CA HIS A 764 0.93 -10.09 -19.68
C HIS A 764 0.26 -9.63 -18.38
N ASP A 765 1.04 -9.43 -17.31
CA ASP A 765 0.57 -9.04 -15.98
C ASP A 765 -0.38 -7.82 -16.02
N LYS A 766 -0.14 -6.86 -16.92
CA LYS A 766 -0.98 -5.65 -17.09
C LYS A 766 -2.44 -5.97 -17.44
N VAL A 767 -2.73 -7.07 -18.12
CA VAL A 767 -4.10 -7.51 -18.45
C VAL A 767 -4.58 -8.58 -17.48
N PHE A 768 -3.67 -9.49 -17.10
CA PHE A 768 -4.00 -10.66 -16.30
C PHE A 768 -4.38 -10.31 -14.85
N VAL A 769 -3.79 -9.28 -14.24
CA VAL A 769 -4.15 -8.83 -12.88
C VAL A 769 -5.60 -8.34 -12.80
N PRO A 770 -6.06 -7.37 -13.63
CA PRO A 770 -7.47 -6.95 -13.67
C PRO A 770 -8.44 -8.09 -13.98
N TYR A 771 -8.03 -9.04 -14.84
CA TYR A 771 -8.81 -10.23 -15.14
C TYR A 771 -8.98 -11.12 -13.89
N ASN A 772 -7.90 -11.39 -13.13
CA ASN A 772 -7.97 -12.14 -11.88
C ASN A 772 -8.85 -11.45 -10.82
N GLU A 773 -8.79 -10.11 -10.72
CA GLU A 773 -9.68 -9.34 -9.85
C GLU A 773 -11.15 -9.50 -10.20
N CYS A 774 -11.48 -9.73 -11.48
CA CYS A 774 -12.83 -9.99 -11.95
C CYS A 774 -13.26 -11.42 -11.64
N VAL A 775 -12.43 -12.40 -12.04
CA VAL A 775 -12.71 -13.84 -11.88
C VAL A 775 -12.85 -14.26 -10.41
N SER A 776 -12.11 -13.59 -9.50
CA SER A 776 -12.21 -13.87 -8.06
C SER A 776 -13.57 -13.53 -7.43
N GLN A 777 -14.43 -12.74 -8.10
CA GLN A 777 -15.77 -12.42 -7.59
C GLN A 777 -16.82 -13.49 -7.96
N MET A 778 -16.42 -14.50 -8.72
CA MET A 778 -17.32 -15.57 -9.17
C MET A 778 -17.60 -16.56 -8.03
N HIS A 779 -18.75 -17.23 -8.10
CA HIS A 779 -19.11 -18.23 -7.09
C HIS A 779 -18.06 -19.35 -7.01
N ALA A 780 -17.62 -19.68 -5.78
CA ALA A 780 -16.48 -20.58 -5.54
C ALA A 780 -16.60 -21.95 -6.22
N LYS A 781 -17.82 -22.49 -6.37
CA LYS A 781 -18.05 -23.75 -7.11
C LYS A 781 -17.63 -23.67 -8.57
N PHE A 782 -18.08 -22.63 -9.28
CA PHE A 782 -17.74 -22.43 -10.69
C PHE A 782 -16.24 -22.16 -10.85
N LEU A 783 -15.69 -21.30 -9.99
CA LEU A 783 -14.27 -20.97 -9.99
C LEU A 783 -13.40 -22.21 -9.77
N ASN A 784 -13.81 -23.11 -8.88
CA ASN A 784 -13.14 -24.39 -8.66
C ASN A 784 -13.12 -25.26 -9.91
N GLU A 785 -14.24 -25.36 -10.63
CA GLU A 785 -14.32 -26.15 -11.86
C GLU A 785 -13.47 -25.56 -12.98
N MET A 786 -13.63 -24.27 -13.25
CA MET A 786 -12.91 -23.52 -14.28
C MET A 786 -11.39 -23.54 -14.09
N THR A 787 -10.90 -23.52 -12.85
CA THR A 787 -9.47 -23.37 -12.56
C THR A 787 -8.78 -24.66 -12.09
N LYS A 788 -9.40 -25.83 -12.21
CA LYS A 788 -8.81 -27.13 -11.79
C LYS A 788 -7.58 -27.48 -12.65
N PRO A 789 -6.34 -27.35 -12.14
CA PRO A 789 -5.14 -27.51 -12.98
C PRO A 789 -4.96 -28.97 -13.47
N THR A 790 -5.44 -29.94 -12.69
CA THR A 790 -5.42 -31.38 -13.02
C THR A 790 -6.27 -31.74 -14.24
N SER A 791 -7.34 -30.98 -14.50
CA SER A 791 -8.24 -31.20 -15.65
C SER A 791 -7.71 -30.59 -16.96
N MET A 792 -6.71 -29.70 -16.88
CA MET A 792 -6.23 -28.92 -18.00
C MET A 792 -5.15 -29.69 -18.79
N GLN A 793 -5.39 -29.88 -20.09
CA GLN A 793 -4.44 -30.53 -20.99
C GLN A 793 -3.37 -29.54 -21.50
N ASN A 794 -3.77 -28.31 -21.83
CA ASN A 794 -2.88 -27.26 -22.35
C ASN A 794 -1.99 -26.65 -21.25
N SER A 795 -0.70 -26.51 -21.51
CA SER A 795 0.28 -25.88 -20.60
C SER A 795 -0.09 -24.43 -20.26
N ASN A 796 -0.48 -23.61 -21.23
CA ASN A 796 -0.83 -22.20 -20.99
C ASN A 796 -2.09 -22.07 -20.11
N ALA A 797 -3.11 -22.89 -20.37
CA ALA A 797 -4.33 -22.92 -19.56
C ALA A 797 -4.05 -23.38 -18.12
N ARG A 798 -3.14 -24.35 -17.95
CA ARG A 798 -2.72 -24.82 -16.62
C ARG A 798 -1.92 -23.76 -15.87
N GLU A 799 -0.96 -23.10 -16.53
CA GLU A 799 -0.19 -21.99 -15.94
C GLU A 799 -1.12 -20.83 -15.54
N ASN A 800 -2.10 -20.48 -16.38
CA ASN A 800 -3.12 -19.50 -16.06
C ASN A 800 -3.97 -19.94 -14.84
N ALA A 801 -4.40 -21.21 -14.79
CA ALA A 801 -5.15 -21.75 -13.67
C ALA A 801 -4.35 -21.70 -12.35
N ILE A 802 -3.08 -22.09 -12.37
CA ILE A 802 -2.17 -21.98 -11.22
C ILE A 802 -2.00 -20.52 -10.81
N ALA A 803 -1.81 -19.61 -11.77
CA ALA A 803 -1.66 -18.18 -11.52
C ALA A 803 -2.92 -17.57 -10.90
N ILE A 804 -4.13 -17.92 -11.38
CA ILE A 804 -5.40 -17.48 -10.79
C ILE A 804 -5.53 -17.98 -9.35
N ARG A 805 -5.31 -19.28 -9.11
CA ARG A 805 -5.46 -19.89 -7.77
C ARG A 805 -4.48 -19.34 -6.75
N THR A 806 -3.22 -19.16 -7.13
CA THR A 806 -2.20 -18.53 -6.27
C THR A 806 -2.47 -17.04 -6.06
N TRP A 807 -3.03 -16.34 -7.05
CA TRP A 807 -3.46 -14.95 -6.91
C TRP A 807 -4.64 -14.83 -5.94
N ILE A 808 -5.64 -15.73 -6.02
CA ILE A 808 -6.73 -15.81 -5.05
C ILE A 808 -6.15 -16.07 -3.66
N ALA A 809 -5.23 -17.03 -3.55
CA ALA A 809 -4.56 -17.32 -2.29
C ALA A 809 -3.84 -16.10 -1.71
N ALA A 810 -3.25 -15.25 -2.56
CA ALA A 810 -2.54 -14.03 -2.15
C ALA A 810 -3.43 -12.82 -1.82
N ASN A 811 -4.75 -12.89 -2.06
CA ASN A 811 -5.67 -11.76 -1.89
C ASN A 811 -6.98 -12.11 -1.15
N SER A 812 -7.13 -13.34 -0.62
CA SER A 812 -8.31 -13.78 0.14
C SER A 812 -7.96 -14.09 1.60
N GLU A 813 -8.93 -13.90 2.50
CA GLU A 813 -8.70 -13.98 3.95
C GLU A 813 -8.99 -15.36 4.55
N GLU A 814 -9.99 -16.12 4.09
CA GLU A 814 -10.34 -17.42 4.70
C GLU A 814 -9.99 -18.62 3.81
N THR A 815 -9.26 -19.60 4.36
CA THR A 815 -8.88 -20.87 3.70
C THR A 815 -8.16 -20.74 2.35
N ALA A 816 -7.50 -19.61 2.14
CA ALA A 816 -6.88 -19.21 0.88
C ALA A 816 -5.81 -20.20 0.37
N LEU A 817 -5.04 -20.83 1.26
CA LEU A 817 -3.99 -21.78 0.89
C LEU A 817 -4.53 -23.13 0.37
N ASN A 818 -5.80 -23.49 0.65
CA ASN A 818 -6.39 -24.72 0.12
C ASN A 818 -6.46 -24.72 -1.42
N TRP A 819 -6.61 -23.54 -2.02
CA TRP A 819 -6.59 -23.37 -3.48
C TRP A 819 -5.28 -23.81 -4.12
N VAL A 820 -4.19 -23.77 -3.36
CA VAL A 820 -2.83 -24.13 -3.80
C VAL A 820 -2.62 -25.65 -3.79
N ASN A 821 -3.35 -26.41 -2.98
CA ASN A 821 -3.16 -27.87 -2.85
C ASN A 821 -3.31 -28.60 -4.19
N ASP A 822 -4.34 -28.26 -4.96
CA ASP A 822 -4.53 -28.84 -6.30
C ASP A 822 -3.43 -28.42 -7.29
N CYS A 823 -2.83 -27.24 -7.10
CA CYS A 823 -1.69 -26.80 -7.90
C CYS A 823 -0.43 -27.63 -7.58
N ILE A 824 -0.18 -27.90 -6.30
CA ILE A 824 0.91 -28.78 -5.84
C ILE A 824 0.71 -30.19 -6.41
N GLU A 825 -0.52 -30.71 -6.34
CA GLU A 825 -0.84 -32.04 -6.86
C GLU A 825 -0.66 -32.11 -8.39
N ALA A 826 -1.10 -31.08 -9.12
CA ALA A 826 -0.94 -31.03 -10.57
C ALA A 826 0.52 -30.97 -11.02
N CYS A 827 1.39 -30.27 -10.28
CA CYS A 827 2.81 -30.17 -10.60
C CYS A 827 3.64 -31.36 -10.10
N ALA A 828 3.10 -32.24 -9.26
CA ALA A 828 3.86 -33.33 -8.63
C ALA A 828 4.57 -34.27 -9.63
N SER A 829 3.98 -34.49 -10.82
CA SER A 829 4.58 -35.32 -11.88
C SER A 829 5.21 -34.51 -13.02
N ARG A 830 5.43 -33.19 -12.83
CA ARG A 830 5.82 -32.24 -13.88
C ARG A 830 6.95 -31.32 -13.41
N PRO A 831 8.22 -31.75 -13.49
CA PRO A 831 9.35 -30.99 -12.96
C PRO A 831 9.53 -29.61 -13.61
N ASP A 832 9.17 -29.48 -14.89
CA ASP A 832 9.30 -28.22 -15.64
C ASP A 832 8.42 -27.09 -15.05
N GLU A 833 7.32 -27.44 -14.40
CA GLU A 833 6.37 -26.49 -13.80
C GLU A 833 6.71 -26.14 -12.33
N HIS A 834 7.65 -26.86 -11.69
CA HIS A 834 7.98 -26.65 -10.28
C HIS A 834 8.45 -25.22 -10.00
N LYS A 835 9.33 -24.70 -10.86
CA LYS A 835 9.88 -23.34 -10.73
C LYS A 835 8.78 -22.29 -10.84
N PHE A 836 7.88 -22.45 -11.80
CA PHE A 836 6.73 -21.55 -11.98
C PHE A 836 5.82 -21.56 -10.76
N LEU A 837 5.50 -22.75 -10.22
CA LEU A 837 4.74 -22.88 -8.99
C LEU A 837 5.42 -22.19 -7.81
N PHE A 838 6.72 -22.42 -7.60
CA PHE A 838 7.45 -21.79 -6.49
C PHE A 838 7.42 -20.26 -6.59
N GLN A 839 7.62 -19.71 -7.78
CA GLN A 839 7.54 -18.26 -8.03
C GLN A 839 6.17 -17.70 -7.65
N ARG A 840 5.09 -18.42 -7.96
CA ARG A 840 3.70 -18.00 -7.70
C ARG A 840 3.23 -18.30 -6.28
N LEU A 841 3.84 -19.27 -5.61
CA LEU A 841 3.55 -19.65 -4.22
C LEU A 841 4.00 -18.59 -3.22
N MET A 842 5.17 -17.98 -3.43
CA MET A 842 5.76 -17.06 -2.45
C MET A 842 4.84 -15.87 -2.09
N PRO A 843 4.23 -15.13 -3.04
CA PRO A 843 3.31 -14.04 -2.71
C PRO A 843 2.10 -14.50 -1.89
N ALA A 844 1.56 -15.69 -2.17
CA ALA A 844 0.45 -16.26 -1.42
C ALA A 844 0.83 -16.53 0.05
N LEU A 845 2.01 -17.10 0.29
CA LEU A 845 2.52 -17.36 1.63
C LEU A 845 2.83 -16.06 2.40
N VAL A 846 3.42 -15.06 1.73
CA VAL A 846 3.68 -13.74 2.33
C VAL A 846 2.40 -13.09 2.83
N HIS A 847 1.31 -13.17 2.04
CA HIS A 847 0.01 -12.64 2.45
C HIS A 847 -0.58 -13.42 3.63
N ASN A 848 -0.65 -14.76 3.50
CA ASN A 848 -1.28 -15.65 4.48
C ASN A 848 -0.52 -15.74 5.81
N ARG A 849 0.75 -15.29 5.87
CA ARG A 849 1.48 -15.21 7.14
C ARG A 849 0.78 -14.36 8.21
N LYS A 850 -0.07 -13.41 7.82
CA LYS A 850 -0.90 -12.64 8.77
C LYS A 850 -1.97 -13.51 9.46
N ILE A 851 -2.31 -14.65 8.85
CA ILE A 851 -3.35 -15.60 9.26
C ILE A 851 -2.65 -16.88 9.71
N ALA A 852 -2.02 -16.77 10.88
CA ALA A 852 -1.02 -17.74 11.33
C ALA A 852 -1.59 -19.14 11.53
N ASP A 853 -2.81 -19.25 12.05
CA ASP A 853 -3.46 -20.54 12.35
C ASP A 853 -3.73 -21.34 11.08
N VAL A 854 -4.31 -20.69 10.05
CA VAL A 854 -4.59 -21.32 8.76
C VAL A 854 -3.30 -21.76 8.07
N THR A 855 -2.25 -20.93 8.11
CA THR A 855 -0.95 -21.25 7.52
C THR A 855 -0.28 -22.41 8.26
N ARG A 856 -0.38 -22.44 9.58
CA ARG A 856 0.14 -23.51 10.44
C ARG A 856 -0.54 -24.86 10.14
N ASP A 857 -1.86 -24.87 10.07
CA ASP A 857 -2.63 -26.09 9.76
C ASP A 857 -2.33 -26.60 8.34
N TRP A 858 -2.21 -25.69 7.37
CA TRP A 858 -1.83 -26.02 6.00
C TRP A 858 -0.43 -26.63 5.91
N LEU A 859 0.56 -26.07 6.63
CA LEU A 859 1.92 -26.64 6.68
C LEU A 859 1.92 -28.05 7.29
N LEU A 860 1.12 -28.30 8.32
CA LEU A 860 0.98 -29.63 8.90
C LEU A 860 0.37 -30.63 7.93
N GLN A 861 -0.64 -30.21 7.17
CA GLN A 861 -1.20 -31.04 6.10
C GLN A 861 -0.14 -31.36 5.04
N LEU A 862 0.67 -30.39 4.63
CA LEU A 862 1.76 -30.60 3.68
C LEU A 862 2.80 -31.58 4.21
N MET A 863 3.21 -31.46 5.48
CA MET A 863 4.14 -32.39 6.13
C MET A 863 3.55 -33.81 6.19
N ASN A 864 2.27 -33.95 6.53
CA ASN A 864 1.58 -35.23 6.55
C ASN A 864 1.49 -35.87 5.15
N GLN A 865 1.24 -35.07 4.11
CA GLN A 865 1.27 -35.54 2.72
C GLN A 865 2.66 -36.00 2.29
N ALA A 866 3.70 -35.24 2.66
CA ALA A 866 5.09 -35.63 2.42
C ALA A 866 5.44 -36.94 3.16
N GLN A 867 5.04 -37.08 4.41
CA GLN A 867 5.23 -38.30 5.20
C GLN A 867 4.52 -39.51 4.58
N ALA A 868 3.27 -39.34 4.14
CA ALA A 868 2.53 -40.40 3.45
C ALA A 868 3.21 -40.81 2.12
N SER A 869 3.74 -39.84 1.39
CA SER A 869 4.52 -40.08 0.17
C SER A 869 5.79 -40.87 0.46
N LEU A 870 6.51 -40.57 1.55
CA LEU A 870 7.70 -41.30 1.98
C LEU A 870 7.40 -42.76 2.35
N MET A 871 6.21 -43.05 2.88
CA MET A 871 5.79 -44.43 3.12
C MET A 871 5.49 -45.18 1.81
N SER A 872 5.01 -44.47 0.78
CA SER A 872 4.75 -45.02 -0.57
C SER A 872 6.04 -45.21 -1.40
N GLN A 873 6.06 -46.07 -2.41
CA GLN A 873 7.26 -46.35 -3.26
C GLN A 873 7.56 -45.23 -4.31
N LYS A 874 7.28 -43.96 -4.03
CA LYS A 874 7.47 -42.85 -5.00
C LYS A 874 8.49 -41.83 -4.49
N ASP A 875 9.73 -41.96 -4.95
CA ASP A 875 10.86 -41.16 -4.46
C ASP A 875 10.79 -39.70 -4.97
N ASP A 876 10.49 -39.49 -6.26
CA ASP A 876 10.44 -38.15 -6.88
C ASP A 876 9.37 -37.23 -6.27
N ARG A 877 8.19 -37.79 -5.97
CA ARG A 877 7.10 -37.03 -5.35
C ARG A 877 7.47 -36.57 -3.94
N SER A 878 8.16 -37.43 -3.19
CA SER A 878 8.57 -37.14 -1.82
C SER A 878 9.62 -36.02 -1.79
N LEU A 879 10.57 -36.06 -2.74
CA LEU A 879 11.55 -35.00 -2.93
C LEU A 879 10.92 -33.66 -3.31
N TYR A 880 9.95 -33.70 -4.24
CA TYR A 880 9.20 -32.51 -4.65
C TYR A 880 8.42 -31.87 -3.49
N LEU A 881 7.71 -32.67 -2.68
CA LEU A 881 6.98 -32.15 -1.53
C LEU A 881 7.90 -31.56 -0.46
N PHE A 882 9.08 -32.14 -0.25
CA PHE A 882 10.12 -31.55 0.60
C PHE A 882 10.59 -30.20 0.04
N ASP A 883 10.78 -30.10 -1.27
CA ASP A 883 11.16 -28.86 -1.94
C ASP A 883 10.05 -27.79 -1.81
N VAL A 884 8.76 -28.14 -1.92
CA VAL A 884 7.62 -27.23 -1.66
C VAL A 884 7.65 -26.74 -0.21
N TRP A 885 7.85 -27.65 0.75
CA TRP A 885 7.97 -27.30 2.18
C TRP A 885 9.14 -26.34 2.43
N SER A 886 10.30 -26.59 1.81
CA SER A 886 11.47 -25.75 1.97
C SER A 886 11.25 -24.31 1.45
N VAL A 887 10.61 -24.15 0.28
CA VAL A 887 10.22 -22.83 -0.24
C VAL A 887 9.23 -22.15 0.70
N ALA A 888 8.30 -22.91 1.28
CA ALA A 888 7.35 -22.36 2.23
C ALA A 888 8.01 -21.81 3.49
N VAL A 889 8.88 -22.59 4.13
CA VAL A 889 9.63 -22.18 5.34
C VAL A 889 10.56 -20.99 5.05
N LEU A 890 11.25 -20.99 3.91
CA LEU A 890 12.11 -19.88 3.52
C LEU A 890 11.32 -18.58 3.32
N THR A 891 10.14 -18.67 2.71
CA THR A 891 9.27 -17.52 2.46
C THR A 891 8.69 -16.98 3.76
N LEU A 892 8.15 -17.86 4.61
CA LEU A 892 7.52 -17.49 5.87
C LEU A 892 8.53 -16.95 6.89
N SER A 893 9.79 -17.39 6.84
CA SER A 893 10.87 -16.86 7.68
C SER A 893 11.57 -15.61 7.11
N GLY A 894 11.34 -15.26 5.84
CA GLY A 894 11.99 -14.13 5.15
C GLY A 894 13.39 -14.41 4.58
N HIS A 895 13.92 -15.62 4.72
CA HIS A 895 15.28 -15.97 4.26
C HIS A 895 15.43 -16.02 2.73
N VAL A 896 14.31 -15.95 1.99
CA VAL A 896 14.30 -15.69 0.55
C VAL A 896 15.03 -14.40 0.15
N ALA A 897 15.24 -13.48 1.10
CA ALA A 897 16.05 -12.27 0.87
C ALA A 897 17.53 -12.57 0.56
N TYR A 898 18.05 -13.76 0.89
CA TYR A 898 19.49 -14.04 0.76
C TYR A 898 19.90 -14.74 -0.54
N GLY A 899 18.96 -15.00 -1.46
CA GLY A 899 19.30 -15.57 -2.77
C GLY A 899 18.09 -16.10 -3.53
N ASP A 900 18.32 -16.52 -4.77
CA ASP A 900 17.27 -17.08 -5.63
C ASP A 900 16.93 -18.52 -5.25
N VAL A 901 15.97 -18.66 -4.33
CA VAL A 901 15.48 -19.96 -3.87
C VAL A 901 14.65 -20.70 -4.91
N VAL A 902 14.16 -20.02 -5.96
CA VAL A 902 13.30 -20.62 -6.99
C VAL A 902 14.16 -21.34 -8.02
N GLN A 903 15.20 -20.68 -8.52
CA GLN A 903 16.08 -21.23 -9.56
C GLN A 903 17.15 -22.17 -8.98
N CYS A 904 17.73 -21.82 -7.83
CA CYS A 904 18.87 -22.54 -7.26
C CYS A 904 18.47 -23.41 -6.07
N ARG A 905 18.46 -24.74 -6.27
CA ARG A 905 18.17 -25.70 -5.20
C ARG A 905 19.26 -25.73 -4.13
N GLU A 906 20.53 -25.56 -4.50
CA GLU A 906 21.64 -25.54 -3.54
C GLU A 906 21.51 -24.38 -2.55
N THR A 907 21.22 -23.16 -3.04
CA THR A 907 20.95 -21.99 -2.20
C THR A 907 19.74 -22.22 -1.29
N ARG A 908 18.70 -22.88 -1.81
CA ARG A 908 17.51 -23.23 -1.02
C ARG A 908 17.86 -24.14 0.16
N LEU A 909 18.63 -25.20 -0.10
CA LEU A 909 19.04 -26.17 0.93
C LEU A 909 20.02 -25.55 1.93
N ASP A 910 20.93 -24.67 1.49
CA ASP A 910 21.90 -23.99 2.35
C ASP A 910 21.25 -23.00 3.34
N LEU A 911 20.17 -22.33 2.93
CA LEU A 911 19.42 -21.39 3.79
C LEU A 911 18.44 -22.06 4.75
N LEU A 912 18.02 -23.29 4.44
CA LEU A 912 16.91 -23.97 5.12
C LEU A 912 17.09 -24.18 6.64
N PRO A 913 18.28 -24.53 7.18
CA PRO A 913 18.45 -24.74 8.62
C PRO A 913 18.11 -23.51 9.45
N GLN A 914 18.68 -22.36 9.08
CA GLN A 914 18.48 -21.11 9.82
C GLN A 914 17.11 -20.50 9.55
N ALA A 915 16.55 -20.73 8.36
CA ALA A 915 15.16 -20.40 8.06
C ALA A 915 14.17 -21.17 8.94
N THR A 916 14.42 -22.46 9.17
CA THR A 916 13.57 -23.30 10.03
C THR A 916 13.63 -22.83 11.48
N LEU A 917 14.82 -22.52 12.00
CA LEU A 917 14.97 -21.95 13.34
C LEU A 917 14.22 -20.62 13.48
N ALA A 918 14.41 -19.69 12.54
CA ALA A 918 13.72 -18.41 12.57
C ALA A 918 12.19 -18.54 12.47
N PHE A 919 11.72 -19.51 11.69
CA PHE A 919 10.29 -19.83 11.54
C PHE A 919 9.69 -20.35 12.84
N VAL A 920 10.33 -21.32 13.49
CA VAL A 920 9.86 -21.91 14.75
C VAL A 920 9.84 -20.89 15.89
N GLN A 921 10.77 -19.94 15.88
CA GLN A 921 10.84 -18.86 16.86
C GLN A 921 9.96 -17.64 16.53
N ASP A 922 9.18 -17.66 15.44
CA ASP A 922 8.17 -16.63 15.17
C ASP A 922 6.96 -16.88 16.09
N PRO A 923 6.53 -15.90 16.91
CA PRO A 923 5.43 -16.06 17.85
C PRO A 923 4.11 -16.49 17.17
N ASN A 924 3.96 -16.20 15.88
CA ASN A 924 2.78 -16.60 15.11
C ASN A 924 2.69 -18.12 14.89
N PHE A 925 3.81 -18.85 14.93
CA PHE A 925 3.89 -20.27 14.57
C PHE A 925 4.25 -21.19 15.75
N THR A 926 3.87 -20.78 16.97
CA THR A 926 4.12 -21.56 18.19
C THR A 926 3.48 -22.97 18.12
N GLY A 927 4.13 -23.95 18.74
CA GLY A 927 3.65 -25.35 18.81
C GLY A 927 4.12 -26.27 17.68
N LEU A 928 4.61 -25.75 16.56
CA LEU A 928 5.10 -26.57 15.43
C LEU A 928 6.47 -27.23 15.66
N CYS A 929 7.29 -26.74 16.60
CA CYS A 929 8.66 -27.20 16.86
C CYS A 929 8.75 -28.73 16.95
N LEU A 930 7.92 -29.34 17.81
CA LEU A 930 7.96 -30.78 18.05
C LEU A 930 7.55 -31.58 16.81
N GLN A 931 6.50 -31.14 16.11
CA GLN A 931 6.00 -31.80 14.90
C GLN A 931 7.04 -31.75 13.78
N ILE A 932 7.74 -30.63 13.62
CA ILE A 932 8.85 -30.50 12.66
C ILE A 932 9.99 -31.44 13.04
N VAL A 933 10.39 -31.49 14.31
CA VAL A 933 11.47 -32.37 14.80
C VAL A 933 11.13 -33.85 14.56
N GLU A 934 9.91 -34.28 14.89
CA GLU A 934 9.47 -35.67 14.69
C GLU A 934 9.38 -36.04 13.20
N TRP A 935 8.90 -35.12 12.37
CA TRP A 935 8.83 -35.32 10.92
C TRP A 935 10.23 -35.41 10.30
N LEU A 936 11.15 -34.49 10.64
CA LEU A 936 12.54 -34.52 10.18
C LEU A 936 13.25 -35.81 10.60
N TYR A 937 13.00 -36.31 11.81
CA TYR A 937 13.51 -37.61 12.25
C TYR A 937 13.02 -38.75 11.33
N GLY A 938 11.72 -38.78 11.00
CA GLY A 938 11.16 -39.76 10.06
C GLY A 938 11.74 -39.64 8.65
N VAL A 939 12.03 -38.42 8.20
CA VAL A 939 12.69 -38.13 6.92
C VAL A 939 14.12 -38.70 6.90
N ILE A 940 14.90 -38.53 7.97
CA ILE A 940 16.28 -39.04 8.05
C ILE A 940 16.32 -40.57 8.01
N GLN A 941 15.37 -41.25 8.65
CA GLN A 941 15.29 -42.71 8.65
C GLN A 941 14.88 -43.32 7.31
N SER A 942 14.31 -42.51 6.42
CA SER A 942 13.88 -42.97 5.11
C SER A 942 15.07 -43.09 4.15
N GLU A 943 15.35 -44.30 3.67
CA GLU A 943 16.36 -44.56 2.63
C GLU A 943 15.97 -44.01 1.23
N LYS A 944 14.72 -43.55 1.06
CA LYS A 944 14.15 -43.14 -0.23
C LYS A 944 14.55 -41.74 -0.70
N LEU A 945 15.12 -40.91 0.19
CA LEU A 945 15.55 -39.55 -0.16
C LEU A 945 17.06 -39.50 -0.41
N PRO A 946 17.55 -38.56 -1.24
CA PRO A 946 18.98 -38.36 -1.42
C PRO A 946 19.69 -38.13 -0.07
N SER A 947 20.87 -38.73 0.10
CA SER A 947 21.68 -38.59 1.32
C SER A 947 21.98 -37.13 1.68
N THR A 948 22.02 -36.24 0.69
CA THR A 948 22.16 -34.78 0.87
C THR A 948 20.99 -34.17 1.66
N VAL A 949 19.77 -34.66 1.46
CA VAL A 949 18.56 -34.22 2.19
C VAL A 949 18.58 -34.75 3.62
N SER A 950 18.97 -36.00 3.83
CA SER A 950 19.10 -36.57 5.19
C SER A 950 20.18 -35.85 6.00
N ALA A 951 21.34 -35.58 5.39
CA ALA A 951 22.41 -34.79 6.01
C ALA A 951 21.94 -33.35 6.32
N LEU A 952 21.12 -32.74 5.45
CA LEU A 952 20.53 -31.44 5.71
C LEU A 952 19.55 -31.48 6.88
N CYS A 953 18.65 -32.47 6.92
CA CYS A 953 17.69 -32.62 8.02
C CYS A 953 18.40 -32.79 9.36
N PHE A 954 19.51 -33.54 9.38
CA PHE A 954 20.38 -33.65 10.56
C PHE A 954 20.92 -32.28 11.00
N LYS A 955 21.39 -31.45 10.06
CA LYS A 955 21.81 -30.06 10.35
C LYS A 955 20.66 -29.18 10.86
N ILE A 956 19.43 -29.34 10.34
CA ILE A 956 18.26 -28.62 10.85
C ILE A 956 18.04 -28.98 12.32
N LEU A 957 18.09 -30.26 12.68
CA LEU A 957 17.96 -30.71 14.08
C LEU A 957 19.04 -30.10 14.99
N GLN A 958 20.28 -29.99 14.50
CA GLN A 958 21.37 -29.30 15.23
C GLN A 958 21.05 -27.82 15.49
N THR A 959 20.44 -27.11 14.53
CA THR A 959 20.07 -25.70 14.74
C THR A 959 18.96 -25.52 15.77
N LEU A 960 18.05 -26.49 15.89
CA LEU A 960 16.93 -26.48 16.84
C LEU A 960 17.31 -26.93 18.26
N ARG A 961 18.58 -27.29 18.51
CA ARG A 961 19.04 -27.87 19.79
C ARG A 961 18.68 -27.07 21.04
N HIS A 962 18.54 -25.75 20.93
CA HIS A 962 18.27 -24.83 22.04
C HIS A 962 16.78 -24.65 22.35
N GLU A 963 15.91 -25.16 21.47
CA GLU A 963 14.46 -25.01 21.59
C GLU A 963 13.90 -25.93 22.66
N ASP A 964 12.84 -25.50 23.35
CA ASP A 964 12.28 -26.22 24.49
C ASP A 964 11.70 -27.59 24.11
N CYS A 965 11.35 -27.79 22.84
CA CYS A 965 10.89 -29.10 22.35
C CYS A 965 11.98 -30.18 22.47
N MET A 966 13.26 -29.80 22.42
CA MET A 966 14.42 -30.70 22.57
C MET A 966 14.73 -31.06 24.03
N LYS A 967 14.18 -30.32 25.00
CA LYS A 967 14.32 -30.60 26.45
C LYS A 967 13.31 -31.64 26.94
N LYS A 968 12.34 -32.05 26.11
CA LYS A 968 11.34 -33.05 26.46
C LYS A 968 11.97 -34.44 26.64
N PRO A 969 11.59 -35.20 27.69
CA PRO A 969 12.14 -36.53 27.93
C PRO A 969 11.97 -37.46 26.72
N GLY A 970 13.03 -38.18 26.34
CA GLY A 970 13.00 -39.16 25.26
C GLY A 970 13.20 -38.60 23.84
N VAL A 971 12.92 -37.31 23.60
CA VAL A 971 13.11 -36.70 22.27
C VAL A 971 14.60 -36.59 21.94
N TRP A 972 15.40 -36.05 22.87
CA TRP A 972 16.84 -35.89 22.68
C TRP A 972 17.58 -37.21 22.48
N THR A 973 17.29 -38.20 23.33
CA THR A 973 17.92 -39.52 23.25
C THR A 973 17.59 -40.23 21.93
N LYS A 974 16.35 -40.08 21.45
CA LYS A 974 15.93 -40.59 20.14
C LYS A 974 16.71 -39.94 19.00
N ILE A 975 16.90 -38.63 19.02
CA ILE A 975 17.61 -37.91 17.94
C ILE A 975 19.11 -38.21 17.93
N VAL A 976 19.75 -38.24 19.10
CA VAL A 976 21.19 -38.53 19.22
C VAL A 976 21.52 -40.02 18.94
N SER A 977 20.50 -40.88 18.83
CA SER A 977 20.69 -42.29 18.43
C SER A 977 20.74 -42.51 16.92
N LEU A 978 20.45 -41.48 16.11
CA LEU A 978 20.73 -41.45 14.68
C LEU A 978 22.24 -41.36 14.45
#